data_AF-A0A2V8MEY0-F1
#
_entry.id   AF-A0A2V8MEY0-F1
#
_cell.length_a   1.000
_cell.length_b   1.000
_cell.length_c   1.000
_cell.angle_alpha   90.00
_cell.angle_beta   90.00
_cell.angle_gamma   90.00
#
_symmetry.space_group_name_H-M   'P 1'
#
loop_
_entity.id
_entity.type
_entity.pdbx_description
1 polymer ?
#
loop_
_entity_poly.entity_id
_entity_poly.type
_entity_poly.pdbx_seq_one_letter_code
_entity_poly.pdbx_strand_id
1 'polypeptide(L)'
;SDTLVNPDVFANYLPSLSAIAQAAQAGFWEECLFRAAPLATAALIGDKIGKRRPFIAAAMILQALVFGAGHAGYANQPAYARMVELMIPSFAFGTLYLIFGLLPGIVLHFAYDTAWIALPLFVSSTARAHIEQALVVLIVLVPLWVVLVNRVRLGAWSAVPADARNAAWRPRDVVETLAAAPKVPATTTMSVRASRALPLAGVAGLAVWILASPFHTDAPPVKISRSEAEEAARRALTERGVQLDTSWTVLSRVEGQPGEMNRFVWQTAGRDRYEKLIGVYVTPPSWVVRFARFQGDVAERAEEYQAYIDGSGMIFRISHDLPEAKPGANLSMDAARMIAVRELTIGAVGEAQARQRTASTDDRPAGSPLQSDFKEVSAQAAKRPSRTDWTFVFKDTRDYELPQGEPRVSIVIAGDQVVDAARYVYVPEDWSRNERARRNLPAILAIVCTILIVATVVAAAVIGAIHWSRKRAFSARAFLSIFGAVFLLGALNVINNWPVFASQASTAQPLELQTGIAILTSLVFGIFTAIGLGLVAGLIVGNGNVRSSFQLGKGVVSGISVGLVIAGAAALGRHAVSSLAPLWGNLGPASAFVPFLAAALGPLGSFFTQTLIFLAVLYAVHHRERGAAAWVFVGLAVVGSSSLETIASWLIIGAATGLVLMIAYRVVFRHHPELLPITTATLVILSGFRDAVQHMYPSAVSGALAGAVLVGSGAWIWFRGSMREVP
;
A
#
# COMPACT_ATOMS: atom_id res chain seq x y z
N SER A 1 8.85 -2.07 20.11
CA SER A 1 9.60 -0.84 19.82
C SER A 1 10.98 -1.21 19.32
N ASP A 2 11.05 -1.77 18.11
CA ASP A 2 12.36 -2.13 17.50
C ASP A 2 13.15 -0.89 17.07
N THR A 3 12.51 0.29 17.08
CA THR A 3 13.14 1.59 16.81
C THR A 3 13.84 2.22 18.03
N LEU A 4 13.45 1.87 19.27
CA LEU A 4 14.07 2.45 20.48
C LEU A 4 15.46 1.87 20.77
N VAL A 5 15.75 0.69 20.21
CA VAL A 5 17.06 0.01 20.31
C VAL A 5 17.40 -0.54 18.93
N ASN A 6 17.34 0.29 17.88
CA ASN A 6 17.85 -0.12 16.58
C ASN A 6 19.37 0.14 16.55
N PRO A 7 20.23 -0.91 16.62
CA PRO A 7 21.68 -0.73 16.54
C PRO A 7 22.13 -0.11 15.20
N ASP A 8 21.28 -0.18 14.16
CA ASP A 8 21.56 0.35 12.83
C ASP A 8 21.47 1.88 12.75
N VAL A 9 21.18 2.59 13.83
CA VAL A 9 21.27 4.06 13.87
C VAL A 9 22.66 4.53 13.41
N PHE A 10 23.73 3.78 13.70
CA PHE A 10 25.08 4.04 13.23
C PHE A 10 25.33 3.73 11.74
N ALA A 11 24.48 2.92 11.11
CA ALA A 11 24.57 2.60 9.69
C ALA A 11 24.10 3.76 8.79
N ASN A 12 23.42 4.76 9.37
CA ASN A 12 23.04 5.98 8.68
C ASN A 12 24.23 6.91 8.43
N TYR A 13 24.19 7.64 7.31
CA TYR A 13 25.23 8.62 6.98
C TYR A 13 25.35 9.73 8.03
N LEU A 14 24.21 10.18 8.57
CA LEU A 14 24.09 11.15 9.67
C LEU A 14 23.16 10.59 10.77
N PRO A 15 23.70 9.84 11.74
CA PRO A 15 22.93 9.20 12.80
C PRO A 15 22.07 10.18 13.63
N SER A 16 22.62 11.32 14.03
CA SER A 16 21.87 12.36 14.76
C SER A 16 20.68 12.90 13.96
N LEU A 17 20.86 13.13 12.65
CA LEU A 17 19.80 13.62 11.77
C LEU A 17 18.65 12.63 11.67
N SER A 18 18.93 11.33 11.68
CA SER A 18 17.88 10.30 11.69
C SER A 18 16.99 10.42 12.92
N ALA A 19 17.58 10.55 14.12
CA ALA A 19 16.83 10.71 15.36
C ALA A 19 16.03 12.02 15.38
N ILE A 20 16.66 13.13 15.01
CA ILE A 20 16.03 14.46 14.97
C ILE A 20 14.90 14.50 13.95
N ALA A 21 15.12 14.01 12.73
CA ALA A 21 14.14 14.07 11.65
C ALA A 21 12.92 13.20 11.95
N GLN A 22 13.13 11.98 12.48
CA GLN A 22 12.03 11.11 12.88
C GLN A 22 11.20 11.74 14.01
N ALA A 23 11.85 12.26 15.05
CA ALA A 23 11.17 12.93 16.16
C ALA A 23 10.43 14.21 15.72
N ALA A 24 11.04 15.00 14.82
CA ALA A 24 10.40 16.21 14.30
C ALA A 24 9.19 15.87 13.41
N GLN A 25 9.31 14.81 12.60
CA GLN A 25 8.22 14.28 11.80
C GLN A 25 7.08 13.80 12.70
N ALA A 26 7.36 12.92 13.66
CA ALA A 26 6.36 12.38 14.60
C ALA A 26 5.70 13.50 15.40
N GLY A 27 6.50 14.34 16.09
CA GLY A 27 5.99 15.44 16.90
C GLY A 27 5.15 16.45 16.11
N PHE A 28 5.50 16.74 14.86
CA PHE A 28 4.67 17.63 14.03
C PHE A 28 3.39 16.92 13.54
N TRP A 29 3.53 15.74 12.94
CA TRP A 29 2.41 15.05 12.30
C TRP A 29 1.38 14.54 13.30
N GLU A 30 1.82 13.93 14.39
CA GLU A 30 0.93 13.35 15.39
C GLU A 30 0.14 14.44 16.13
N GLU A 31 0.79 15.54 16.50
CA GLU A 31 0.08 16.66 17.13
C GLU A 31 -0.88 17.36 16.16
N CYS A 32 -0.53 17.48 14.88
CA CYS A 32 -1.46 17.99 13.87
C CYS A 32 -2.67 17.05 13.68
N LEU A 33 -2.40 15.75 13.52
CA LEU A 33 -3.39 14.75 13.11
C LEU A 33 -4.32 14.33 14.25
N PHE A 34 -3.79 14.16 15.46
CA PHE A 34 -4.58 13.68 16.60
C PHE A 34 -5.11 14.83 17.44
N ARG A 35 -4.45 16.00 17.50
CA ARG A 35 -4.84 17.08 18.42
C ARG A 35 -5.48 18.23 17.66
N ALA A 36 -4.72 18.90 16.78
CA ALA A 36 -5.23 20.10 16.12
C ALA A 36 -6.43 19.81 15.22
N ALA A 37 -6.32 18.88 14.27
CA ALA A 37 -7.39 18.63 13.31
C ALA A 37 -8.69 18.14 13.98
N PRO A 38 -8.69 17.15 14.89
CA PRO A 38 -9.93 16.66 15.49
C PRO A 38 -10.59 17.68 16.42
N LEU A 39 -9.82 18.33 17.30
CA LEU A 39 -10.37 19.28 18.28
C LEU A 39 -10.84 20.59 17.61
N ALA A 40 -10.11 21.11 16.62
CA ALA A 40 -10.56 22.27 15.85
C ALA A 40 -11.81 21.97 15.04
N THR A 41 -11.85 20.80 14.38
CA THR A 41 -13.04 20.37 13.61
C THR A 41 -14.26 20.23 14.51
N ALA A 42 -14.09 19.62 15.69
CA ALA A 42 -15.16 19.48 16.67
C ALA A 42 -15.67 20.83 17.18
N ALA A 43 -14.76 21.79 17.41
CA ALA A 43 -15.14 23.15 17.77
C ALA A 43 -16.01 23.80 16.67
N LEU A 44 -15.58 23.71 15.39
CA LEU A 44 -16.30 24.29 14.26
C LEU A 44 -17.68 23.66 14.04
N ILE A 45 -17.79 22.33 14.13
CA ILE A 45 -19.07 21.62 14.02
C ILE A 45 -19.97 22.01 15.20
N GLY A 46 -19.41 22.02 16.41
CA GLY A 46 -20.12 22.39 17.61
C GLY A 46 -20.63 23.83 17.58
N ASP A 47 -19.86 24.78 17.05
CA ASP A 47 -20.30 26.18 16.87
C ASP A 47 -21.48 26.28 15.89
N LYS A 48 -21.45 25.52 14.79
CA LYS A 48 -22.54 25.49 13.80
C LYS A 48 -23.85 24.93 14.37
N ILE A 49 -23.78 23.99 15.32
CA ILE A 49 -24.94 23.33 15.94
C ILE A 49 -25.30 23.97 17.30
N GLY A 50 -24.53 24.95 17.77
CA GLY A 50 -24.71 25.58 19.08
C GLY A 50 -24.28 24.70 20.28
N LYS A 51 -23.48 23.65 20.04
CA LYS A 51 -23.01 22.67 21.05
C LYS A 51 -21.48 22.53 21.08
N ARG A 52 -20.74 23.64 21.05
CA ARG A 52 -19.26 23.66 21.02
C ARG A 52 -18.61 22.75 22.09
N ARG A 53 -18.95 22.95 23.36
CA ARG A 53 -18.33 22.24 24.50
C ARG A 53 -18.54 20.71 24.44
N PRO A 54 -19.78 20.19 24.25
CA PRO A 54 -20.00 18.76 24.06
C PRO A 54 -19.20 18.14 22.92
N PHE A 55 -19.10 18.81 21.77
CA PHE A 55 -18.34 18.30 20.63
C PHE A 55 -16.84 18.24 20.91
N ILE A 56 -16.27 19.28 21.54
CA ILE A 56 -14.86 19.27 21.95
C ILE A 56 -14.61 18.14 22.96
N ALA A 57 -15.49 17.95 23.95
CA ALA A 57 -15.36 16.88 24.93
C ALA A 57 -15.40 15.48 24.28
N ALA A 58 -16.33 15.25 23.35
CA ALA A 58 -16.41 14.00 22.59
C ALA A 58 -15.15 13.76 21.76
N ALA A 59 -14.66 14.80 21.06
CA ALA A 59 -13.43 14.71 20.27
C ALA A 59 -12.18 14.49 21.13
N MET A 60 -12.15 15.04 22.34
CA MET A 60 -11.08 14.84 23.31
C MET A 60 -10.95 13.37 23.76
N ILE A 61 -12.08 12.70 23.97
CA ILE A 61 -12.12 11.27 24.27
C ILE A 61 -11.73 10.46 23.03
N LEU A 62 -12.33 10.76 21.88
CA LEU A 62 -12.09 10.02 20.65
C LEU A 62 -10.63 10.09 20.21
N GLN A 63 -10.00 11.27 20.25
CA GLN A 63 -8.60 11.40 19.86
C GLN A 63 -7.66 10.64 20.80
N ALA A 64 -7.95 10.59 22.10
CA ALA A 64 -7.15 9.84 23.05
C ALA A 64 -7.21 8.33 22.79
N LEU A 65 -8.41 7.82 22.53
CA LEU A 65 -8.64 6.42 22.16
C LEU A 65 -7.93 6.05 20.86
N VAL A 66 -8.07 6.88 19.82
CA VAL A 66 -7.46 6.63 18.51
C VAL A 66 -5.93 6.68 18.61
N PHE A 67 -5.38 7.65 19.34
CA PHE A 67 -3.94 7.75 19.57
C PHE A 67 -3.38 6.53 20.31
N GLY A 68 -4.02 6.12 21.41
CA GLY A 68 -3.61 4.93 22.17
C GLY A 68 -3.71 3.65 21.34
N ALA A 69 -4.79 3.49 20.57
CA ALA A 69 -4.99 2.32 19.73
C ALA A 69 -3.98 2.23 18.58
N GLY A 70 -3.54 3.37 18.02
CA GLY A 70 -2.49 3.44 17.00
C GLY A 70 -1.15 2.84 17.46
N HIS A 71 -0.96 2.71 18.77
CA HIS A 71 0.26 2.17 19.38
C HIS A 71 0.03 0.81 20.06
N ALA A 72 -1.16 0.21 19.91
CA ALA A 72 -1.49 -1.08 20.51
C ALA A 72 -0.73 -2.26 19.88
N GLY A 73 -0.04 -2.05 18.74
CA GLY A 73 0.77 -3.07 18.07
C GLY A 73 2.05 -3.46 18.82
N TYR A 74 2.47 -2.70 19.84
CA TYR A 74 3.65 -3.06 20.64
C TYR A 74 3.36 -4.22 21.58
N ALA A 75 4.23 -5.23 21.56
CA ALA A 75 4.14 -6.40 22.43
C ALA A 75 4.33 -5.99 23.91
N ASN A 76 3.22 -5.85 24.63
CA ASN A 76 3.17 -5.59 26.07
C ASN A 76 2.26 -6.62 26.75
N GLN A 77 2.42 -6.83 28.06
CA GLN A 77 1.46 -7.60 28.87
C GLN A 77 0.85 -6.72 29.98
N PRO A 78 -0.50 -6.66 30.10
CA PRO A 78 -1.49 -7.20 29.17
C PRO A 78 -1.44 -6.47 27.81
N ALA A 79 -1.93 -7.11 26.75
CA ALA A 79 -1.75 -6.62 25.38
C ALA A 79 -2.41 -5.25 25.09
N TYR A 80 -3.39 -4.82 25.91
CA TYR A 80 -3.99 -3.48 25.85
C TYR A 80 -3.26 -2.43 26.70
N ALA A 81 -2.22 -2.80 27.46
CA ALA A 81 -1.57 -1.90 28.41
C ALA A 81 -1.04 -0.63 27.75
N ARG A 82 -0.39 -0.77 26.58
CA ARG A 82 0.16 0.37 25.82
C ARG A 82 -0.92 1.34 25.34
N MET A 83 -2.09 0.83 24.96
CA MET A 83 -3.22 1.67 24.57
C MET A 83 -3.67 2.54 25.75
N VAL A 84 -3.87 1.95 26.92
CA VAL A 84 -4.29 2.68 28.13
C VAL A 84 -3.22 3.66 28.59
N GLU A 85 -1.95 3.22 28.60
CA GLU A 85 -0.79 4.03 28.96
C GLU A 85 -0.72 5.32 28.14
N LEU A 86 -0.97 5.25 26.83
CA LEU A 86 -0.88 6.39 25.93
C LEU A 86 -2.15 7.26 25.86
N MET A 87 -3.29 6.78 26.35
CA MET A 87 -4.49 7.63 26.48
C MET A 87 -4.26 8.78 27.46
N ILE A 88 -3.58 8.53 28.58
CA ILE A 88 -3.31 9.53 29.62
C ILE A 88 -2.49 10.72 29.09
N PRO A 89 -1.29 10.53 28.51
CA PRO A 89 -0.54 11.63 27.91
C PRO A 89 -1.32 12.25 26.76
N SER A 90 -2.11 11.49 26.00
CA SER A 90 -2.94 12.07 24.93
C SER A 90 -3.97 13.09 25.44
N PHE A 91 -4.56 12.87 26.62
CA PHE A 91 -5.39 13.90 27.28
C PHE A 91 -4.57 15.10 27.73
N ALA A 92 -3.33 14.91 28.18
CA ALA A 92 -2.44 16.01 28.54
C ALA A 92 -2.10 16.87 27.30
N PHE A 93 -1.68 16.26 26.19
CA PHE A 93 -1.38 16.94 24.93
C PHE A 93 -2.61 17.65 24.34
N GLY A 94 -3.79 17.01 24.37
CA GLY A 94 -5.03 17.66 23.94
C GLY A 94 -5.39 18.89 24.79
N THR A 95 -5.14 18.84 26.10
CA THR A 95 -5.38 19.95 27.02
C THR A 95 -4.38 21.08 26.76
N LEU A 96 -3.11 20.73 26.56
CA LEU A 96 -2.05 21.66 26.18
C LEU A 96 -2.42 22.42 24.91
N TYR A 97 -2.94 21.73 23.89
CA TYR A 97 -3.43 22.34 22.66
C TYR A 97 -4.58 23.34 22.89
N LEU A 98 -5.56 22.98 23.72
CA LEU A 98 -6.69 23.86 24.01
C LEU A 98 -6.28 25.14 24.76
N ILE A 99 -5.25 25.07 25.63
CA ILE A 99 -4.79 26.20 26.44
C ILE A 99 -3.77 27.06 25.68
N PHE A 100 -2.72 26.43 25.13
CA PHE A 100 -1.53 27.11 24.61
C PHE A 100 -1.36 26.99 23.10
N GLY A 101 -2.17 26.16 22.45
CA GLY A 101 -2.07 25.90 21.01
C GLY A 101 -1.08 24.81 20.65
N LEU A 102 -0.82 24.72 19.34
CA LEU A 102 -0.18 23.55 18.75
C LEU A 102 1.33 23.47 19.02
N LEU A 103 2.02 24.62 19.00
CA LEU A 103 3.48 24.67 19.04
C LEU A 103 4.08 24.05 20.32
N PRO A 104 3.55 24.30 21.54
CA PRO A 104 4.06 23.65 22.75
C PRO A 104 3.97 22.13 22.72
N GLY A 105 2.90 21.58 22.13
CA GLY A 105 2.72 20.13 21.98
C GLY A 105 3.78 19.55 21.06
N ILE A 106 3.97 20.17 19.89
CA ILE A 106 5.00 19.76 18.92
C ILE A 106 6.39 19.80 19.56
N VAL A 107 6.73 20.87 20.29
CA VAL A 107 8.04 21.02 20.94
C VAL A 107 8.25 19.96 22.02
N LEU A 108 7.26 19.71 22.87
CA LEU A 108 7.35 18.69 23.92
C LEU A 108 7.51 17.29 23.33
N HIS A 109 6.69 16.96 22.33
CA HIS A 109 6.73 15.67 21.64
C HIS A 109 8.08 15.46 20.93
N PHE A 110 8.53 16.45 20.15
CA PHE A 110 9.83 16.43 19.48
C PHE A 110 10.99 16.23 20.47
N ALA A 111 11.02 16.97 21.59
CA ALA A 111 12.09 16.87 22.56
C ALA A 111 12.10 15.50 23.26
N TYR A 112 10.91 15.00 23.64
CA TYR A 112 10.76 13.67 24.25
C TYR A 112 11.24 12.57 23.31
N ASP A 113 10.77 12.55 22.07
CA ASP A 113 11.13 11.53 21.09
C ASP A 113 12.61 11.59 20.73
N THR A 114 13.16 12.79 20.53
CA THR A 114 14.59 12.92 20.18
C THR A 114 15.46 12.35 21.30
N ALA A 115 15.11 12.58 22.57
CA ALA A 115 15.85 12.05 23.70
C ALA A 115 15.86 10.51 23.70
N TRP A 116 14.72 9.88 23.42
CA TRP A 116 14.61 8.42 23.39
C TRP A 116 15.25 7.78 22.16
N ILE A 117 15.01 8.34 20.96
CA ILE A 117 15.52 7.78 19.71
C ILE A 117 17.04 7.96 19.60
N ALA A 118 17.60 9.01 20.19
CA ALA A 118 19.04 9.24 20.21
C ALA A 118 19.78 8.43 21.29
N LEU A 119 19.09 7.69 22.17
CA LEU A 119 19.72 6.97 23.29
C LEU A 119 20.92 6.09 22.86
N PRO A 120 20.88 5.32 21.76
CA PRO A 120 22.04 4.54 21.30
C PRO A 120 23.29 5.39 21.00
N LEU A 121 23.11 6.64 20.55
CA LEU A 121 24.22 7.57 20.32
C LEU A 121 24.88 7.98 21.63
N PHE A 122 24.10 8.20 22.69
CA PHE A 122 24.57 8.61 24.01
C PHE A 122 25.21 7.47 24.82
N VAL A 123 24.96 6.22 24.43
CA VAL A 123 25.65 5.04 25.01
C VAL A 123 27.02 4.79 24.35
N SER A 124 27.30 5.37 23.18
CA SER A 124 28.57 5.22 22.48
C SER A 124 29.63 6.23 22.93
N SER A 125 30.88 5.77 23.08
CA SER A 125 32.03 6.57 23.54
C SER A 125 33.06 6.87 22.44
N THR A 126 32.69 6.71 21.16
CA THR A 126 33.59 7.01 20.04
C THR A 126 33.69 8.51 19.77
N ALA A 127 34.82 8.98 19.22
CA ALA A 127 35.01 10.39 18.86
C ALA A 127 33.90 10.92 17.91
N ARG A 128 33.48 10.09 16.94
CA ARG A 128 32.34 10.41 16.06
C ARG A 128 31.03 10.51 16.85
N ALA A 129 30.78 9.61 17.81
CA ALA A 129 29.58 9.66 18.62
C ALA A 129 29.47 10.96 19.43
N HIS A 130 30.58 11.50 19.95
CA HIS A 130 30.56 12.79 20.66
C HIS A 130 30.12 13.97 19.77
N ILE A 131 30.50 13.96 18.49
CA ILE A 131 30.04 14.97 17.52
C ILE A 131 28.53 14.83 17.30
N GLU A 132 28.04 13.60 17.12
CA GLU A 132 26.61 13.32 16.93
C GLU A 132 25.79 13.71 18.18
N GLN A 133 26.29 13.39 19.38
CA GLN A 133 25.68 13.77 20.67
C GLN A 133 25.57 15.29 20.79
N ALA A 134 26.66 16.02 20.50
CA ALA A 134 26.66 17.48 20.54
C ALA A 134 25.65 18.08 19.56
N LEU A 135 25.54 17.51 18.35
CA LEU A 135 24.57 17.93 17.35
C LEU A 135 23.12 17.68 17.81
N VAL A 136 22.83 16.53 18.43
CA VAL A 136 21.51 16.25 19.02
C VAL A 136 21.17 17.29 20.09
N VAL A 137 22.07 17.55 21.05
CA VAL A 137 21.84 18.54 22.12
C VAL A 137 21.61 19.93 21.52
N LEU A 138 22.42 20.35 20.56
CA LEU A 138 22.31 21.65 19.92
C LEU A 138 20.94 21.85 19.29
N ILE A 139 20.43 20.85 18.56
CA ILE A 139 19.18 20.93 17.81
C ILE A 139 17.95 20.77 18.71
N VAL A 140 17.97 19.85 19.68
CA VAL A 140 16.88 19.69 20.65
C VAL A 140 16.64 20.97 21.45
N LEU A 141 17.70 21.72 21.74
CA LEU A 141 17.63 22.98 22.46
C LEU A 141 17.24 24.20 21.59
N VAL A 142 17.01 24.05 20.28
CA VAL A 142 16.59 25.16 19.40
C VAL A 142 15.38 25.95 19.94
N PRO A 143 14.29 25.33 20.41
CA PRO A 143 13.18 26.06 21.01
C PRO A 143 13.59 26.91 22.22
N LEU A 144 14.52 26.40 23.05
CA LEU A 144 15.08 27.14 24.19
C LEU A 144 15.97 28.29 23.71
N TRP A 145 16.81 28.08 22.69
CA TRP A 145 17.65 29.13 22.11
C TRP A 145 16.82 30.29 21.58
N VAL A 146 15.69 30.00 20.92
CA VAL A 146 14.76 31.05 20.46
C VAL A 146 14.25 31.89 21.64
N VAL A 147 13.88 31.26 22.76
CA VAL A 147 13.42 31.97 23.96
C VAL A 147 14.56 32.81 24.57
N LEU A 148 15.76 32.24 24.71
CA LEU A 148 16.91 32.92 25.30
C LEU A 148 17.39 34.10 24.45
N VAL A 149 17.45 33.95 23.12
CA VAL A 149 17.80 35.05 22.19
C VAL A 149 16.79 36.19 22.32
N ASN A 150 15.50 35.89 22.40
CA ASN A 150 14.48 36.92 22.61
C ASN A 150 14.57 37.56 24.01
N ARG A 151 14.90 36.78 25.04
CA ARG A 151 15.14 37.29 26.41
C ARG A 151 16.34 38.23 26.46
N VAL A 152 17.41 37.95 25.73
CA VAL A 152 18.59 38.83 25.63
C VAL A 152 18.22 40.11 24.87
N ARG A 153 17.52 39.99 23.73
CA ARG A 153 17.07 41.13 22.93
C ARG A 153 16.13 42.08 23.70
N LEU A 154 15.24 41.53 24.53
CA LEU A 154 14.24 42.31 25.28
C LEU A 154 14.70 42.76 26.66
N GLY A 155 15.83 42.25 27.17
CA GLY A 155 16.39 42.64 28.47
C GLY A 155 15.60 42.19 29.72
N ALA A 156 14.36 41.72 29.57
CA ALA A 156 13.50 41.28 30.69
C ALA A 156 12.68 40.02 30.35
N TRP A 157 12.25 39.30 31.40
CA TRP A 157 11.19 38.30 31.27
C TRP A 157 9.84 39.01 31.23
N SER A 158 8.97 38.60 30.31
CA SER A 158 7.60 39.10 30.22
C SER A 158 6.62 37.95 30.39
N ALA A 159 5.49 38.22 31.05
CA ALA A 159 4.40 37.26 31.10
C ALA A 159 3.76 37.15 29.71
N VAL A 160 3.39 35.94 29.29
CA VAL A 160 2.64 35.74 28.04
C VAL A 160 1.29 36.45 28.18
N PRO A 161 1.05 37.53 27.40
CA PRO A 161 -0.17 38.31 27.54
C PRO A 161 -1.39 37.48 27.13
N ALA A 162 -2.56 37.83 27.68
CA ALA A 162 -3.76 37.00 27.54
C ALA A 162 -4.22 36.84 26.08
N ASP A 163 -4.00 37.87 25.27
CA ASP A 163 -4.30 37.94 23.83
C ASP A 163 -3.42 37.01 22.97
N ALA A 164 -2.22 36.68 23.44
CA ALA A 164 -1.32 35.71 22.81
C ALA A 164 -1.71 34.24 23.09
N ARG A 165 -2.66 33.98 24.00
CA ARG A 165 -3.16 32.62 24.29
C ARG A 165 -4.26 32.22 23.33
N ASN A 166 -4.38 30.92 23.06
CA ASN A 166 -5.45 30.38 22.22
C ASN A 166 -6.86 30.75 22.73
N ALA A 167 -7.04 30.90 24.05
CA ALA A 167 -8.30 31.30 24.65
C ALA A 167 -8.78 32.70 24.22
N ALA A 168 -7.87 33.59 23.83
CA ALA A 168 -8.21 34.94 23.35
C ALA A 168 -8.41 35.00 21.84
N TRP A 169 -8.19 33.89 21.11
CA TRP A 169 -8.45 33.84 19.68
C TRP A 169 -9.91 34.16 19.40
N ARG A 170 -10.13 35.17 18.56
CA ARG A 170 -11.42 35.47 17.94
C ARG A 170 -11.30 35.20 16.46
N PRO A 171 -12.35 34.67 15.80
CA PRO A 171 -12.39 34.65 14.34
C PRO A 171 -12.06 36.05 13.85
N ARG A 172 -11.11 36.18 12.92
CA ARG A 172 -10.93 37.45 12.24
C ARG A 172 -12.26 37.81 11.61
N ASP A 173 -12.77 39.01 11.92
CA ASP A 173 -13.80 39.65 11.13
C ASP A 173 -13.21 39.91 9.75
N VAL A 174 -13.27 38.89 8.90
CA VAL A 174 -13.06 39.07 7.47
C VAL A 174 -14.26 39.88 7.04
N VAL A 175 -14.09 41.20 6.94
CA VAL A 175 -15.01 42.05 6.18
C VAL A 175 -15.19 41.30 4.88
N GLU A 176 -16.41 40.77 4.70
CA GLU A 176 -16.78 40.06 3.50
C GLU A 176 -16.74 41.12 2.41
N THR A 177 -15.56 41.33 1.82
CA THR A 177 -15.51 41.87 0.48
C THR A 177 -16.35 40.86 -0.26
N LEU A 178 -17.58 41.25 -0.59
CA LEU A 178 -18.42 40.57 -1.56
C LEU A 178 -17.51 40.48 -2.78
N ALA A 179 -16.74 39.39 -2.86
CA ALA A 179 -15.90 39.11 -3.98
C ALA A 179 -16.90 39.05 -5.10
N ALA A 180 -16.86 40.06 -5.97
CA ALA A 180 -17.81 40.24 -7.05
C ALA A 180 -18.04 38.86 -7.64
N ALA A 181 -19.30 38.40 -7.64
CA ALA A 181 -19.67 37.07 -8.08
C ALA A 181 -18.82 36.77 -9.33
N PRO A 182 -17.95 35.73 -9.30
CA PRO A 182 -17.01 35.52 -10.38
C PRO A 182 -17.84 35.55 -11.66
N LYS A 183 -17.54 36.51 -12.55
CA LYS A 183 -18.26 36.66 -13.82
C LYS A 183 -18.29 35.26 -14.42
N VAL A 184 -19.49 34.68 -14.52
CA VAL A 184 -19.67 33.33 -15.08
C VAL A 184 -18.92 33.36 -16.40
N PRO A 185 -17.78 32.64 -16.54
CA PRO A 185 -17.03 32.71 -17.77
C PRO A 185 -17.97 32.28 -18.88
N ALA A 186 -18.01 33.05 -19.97
CA ALA A 186 -18.83 32.75 -21.13
C ALA A 186 -18.70 31.26 -21.47
N THR A 187 -19.82 30.58 -21.70
CA THR A 187 -19.88 29.15 -22.01
C THR A 187 -18.97 28.88 -23.21
N THR A 188 -17.74 28.45 -22.95
CA THR A 188 -16.79 28.20 -24.02
C THR A 188 -17.11 26.83 -24.58
N THR A 189 -17.52 26.78 -25.84
CA THR A 189 -17.88 25.53 -26.51
C THR A 189 -16.65 24.87 -27.12
N MET A 190 -16.60 23.54 -27.07
CA MET A 190 -15.61 22.76 -27.82
C MET A 190 -15.75 23.04 -29.34
N SER A 191 -14.62 23.15 -30.05
CA SER A 191 -14.64 23.38 -31.50
C SER A 191 -15.32 22.23 -32.26
N VAL A 192 -16.01 22.54 -33.36
CA VAL A 192 -16.69 21.53 -34.21
C VAL A 192 -15.70 20.52 -34.79
N ARG A 193 -14.47 20.94 -35.10
CA ARG A 193 -13.42 20.03 -35.58
C ARG A 193 -13.01 19.04 -34.49
N ALA A 194 -12.80 19.51 -33.26
CA ALA A 194 -12.49 18.65 -32.13
C ALA A 194 -13.63 17.67 -31.84
N SER A 195 -14.89 18.12 -31.85
CA SER A 195 -16.04 17.25 -31.60
C SER A 195 -16.19 16.13 -32.64
N ARG A 196 -15.87 16.40 -33.92
CA ARG A 196 -15.87 15.40 -34.99
C ARG A 196 -14.64 14.48 -34.97
N ALA A 197 -13.49 14.98 -34.53
CA ALA A 197 -12.25 14.21 -34.48
C ALA A 197 -12.18 13.27 -33.28
N LEU A 198 -12.86 13.58 -32.16
CA LEU A 198 -12.81 12.79 -30.93
C LEU A 198 -13.17 11.31 -31.12
N PRO A 199 -14.29 10.94 -31.77
CA PRO A 199 -14.61 9.53 -31.99
C PRO A 199 -13.54 8.77 -32.78
N LEU A 200 -12.97 9.39 -33.81
CA LEU A 200 -11.87 8.81 -34.61
C LEU A 200 -10.61 8.64 -33.76
N ALA A 201 -10.27 9.64 -32.95
CA ALA A 201 -9.16 9.56 -32.00
C ALA A 201 -9.40 8.47 -30.95
N GLY A 202 -10.65 8.29 -30.49
CA GLY A 202 -11.06 7.21 -29.60
C GLY A 202 -10.83 5.83 -30.20
N VAL A 203 -11.23 5.62 -31.46
CA VAL A 203 -10.97 4.36 -32.20
C VAL A 203 -9.47 4.11 -32.34
N ALA A 204 -8.69 5.13 -32.71
CA ALA A 204 -7.24 5.02 -32.77
C ALA A 204 -6.63 4.70 -31.40
N GLY A 205 -7.10 5.35 -30.33
CA GLY A 205 -6.69 5.09 -28.95
C GLY A 205 -6.98 3.67 -28.51
N LEU A 206 -8.16 3.13 -28.85
CA LEU A 206 -8.51 1.73 -28.61
C LEU A 206 -7.61 0.78 -29.39
N ALA A 207 -7.35 1.04 -30.67
CA ALA A 207 -6.45 0.21 -31.48
C ALA A 207 -5.03 0.19 -30.88
N VAL A 208 -4.49 1.35 -30.48
CA VAL A 208 -3.21 1.44 -29.79
C VAL A 208 -3.25 0.68 -28.46
N TRP A 209 -4.33 0.80 -27.69
CA TRP A 209 -4.48 0.05 -26.44
C TRP A 209 -4.48 -1.46 -26.66
N ILE A 210 -5.18 -1.97 -27.68
CA ILE A 210 -5.19 -3.40 -28.04
C ILE A 210 -3.80 -3.86 -28.50
N LEU A 211 -3.10 -3.06 -29.31
CA LEU A 211 -1.80 -3.47 -29.86
C LEU A 211 -0.66 -3.38 -28.83
N ALA A 212 -0.72 -2.41 -27.91
CA ALA A 212 0.36 -2.13 -26.97
C ALA A 212 0.16 -2.75 -25.57
N SER A 213 -1.06 -3.15 -25.20
CA SER A 213 -1.30 -3.74 -23.87
C SER A 213 -0.84 -5.20 -23.80
N PRO A 214 -0.18 -5.61 -22.71
CA PRO A 214 0.18 -7.02 -22.53
C PRO A 214 -1.04 -7.82 -22.05
N PHE A 215 -1.60 -8.60 -22.96
CA PHE A 215 -2.71 -9.54 -22.68
C PHE A 215 -2.25 -10.94 -22.26
N HIS A 216 -0.94 -11.13 -22.12
CA HIS A 216 -0.34 -12.37 -21.60
C HIS A 216 0.24 -12.13 -20.21
N THR A 217 0.63 -13.21 -19.55
CA THR A 217 1.43 -13.21 -18.32
C THR A 217 2.68 -14.07 -18.53
N ASP A 218 3.71 -13.80 -17.75
CA ASP A 218 4.94 -14.60 -17.69
C ASP A 218 4.89 -15.65 -16.57
N ALA A 219 3.75 -15.79 -15.90
CA ALA A 219 3.56 -16.71 -14.79
C ALA A 219 2.24 -17.49 -14.91
N PRO A 220 2.20 -18.73 -14.39
CA PRO A 220 1.02 -19.57 -14.45
C PRO A 220 -0.11 -19.01 -13.56
N PRO A 221 -1.39 -19.23 -13.94
CA PRO A 221 -2.55 -18.81 -13.16
C PRO A 221 -2.75 -19.67 -11.91
N VAL A 222 -3.41 -19.11 -10.89
CA VAL A 222 -3.84 -19.83 -9.69
C VAL A 222 -5.26 -20.34 -9.91
N LYS A 223 -5.41 -21.61 -10.27
CA LYS A 223 -6.70 -22.19 -10.66
C LYS A 223 -7.52 -22.72 -9.48
N ILE A 224 -6.84 -23.15 -8.42
CA ILE A 224 -7.49 -23.70 -7.23
C ILE A 224 -8.03 -22.60 -6.31
N SER A 225 -9.14 -22.91 -5.66
CA SER A 225 -9.78 -22.10 -4.62
C SER A 225 -9.04 -22.16 -3.28
N ARG A 226 -9.35 -21.22 -2.38
CA ARG A 226 -8.85 -21.22 -1.00
C ARG A 226 -9.15 -22.55 -0.29
N SER A 227 -10.39 -23.03 -0.38
CA SER A 227 -10.82 -24.25 0.31
C SER A 227 -10.06 -25.47 -0.19
N GLU A 228 -9.82 -25.57 -1.51
CA GLU A 228 -9.01 -26.66 -2.09
C GLU A 228 -7.55 -26.58 -1.62
N ALA A 229 -6.97 -25.38 -1.55
CA ALA A 229 -5.63 -25.17 -1.02
C ALA A 229 -5.53 -25.58 0.45
N GLU A 230 -6.48 -25.15 1.29
CA GLU A 230 -6.51 -25.47 2.72
C GLU A 230 -6.72 -26.97 2.97
N GLU A 231 -7.57 -27.62 2.18
CA GLU A 231 -7.79 -29.06 2.26
C GLU A 231 -6.54 -29.84 1.82
N ALA A 232 -5.89 -29.43 0.72
CA ALA A 232 -4.64 -30.04 0.27
C ALA A 232 -3.55 -29.92 1.34
N ALA A 233 -3.41 -28.75 1.97
CA ALA A 233 -2.46 -28.54 3.05
C ALA A 233 -2.75 -29.44 4.26
N ARG A 234 -4.02 -29.54 4.68
CA ARG A 234 -4.43 -30.42 5.79
C ARG A 234 -4.12 -31.88 5.50
N ARG A 235 -4.44 -32.36 4.30
CA ARG A 235 -4.14 -33.74 3.87
C ARG A 235 -2.65 -34.02 3.93
N ALA A 236 -1.83 -33.12 3.41
CA ALA A 236 -0.38 -33.30 3.43
C ALA A 236 0.23 -33.29 4.84
N LEU A 237 -0.34 -32.52 5.77
CA LEU A 237 0.06 -32.58 7.18
C LEU A 237 -0.37 -33.89 7.84
N THR A 238 -1.59 -34.37 7.55
CA THR A 238 -2.09 -35.66 8.08
C THR A 238 -1.28 -36.85 7.56
N GLU A 239 -0.88 -36.85 6.28
CA GLU A 239 0.00 -37.86 5.69
C GLU A 239 1.39 -37.89 6.35
N ARG A 240 1.83 -36.76 6.91
CA ARG A 240 3.06 -36.64 7.71
C ARG A 240 2.85 -36.95 9.20
N GLY A 241 1.68 -37.45 9.58
CA GLY A 241 1.33 -37.80 10.96
C GLY A 241 0.99 -36.62 11.86
N VAL A 242 0.80 -35.42 11.32
CA VAL A 242 0.44 -34.22 12.09
C VAL A 242 -1.08 -34.18 12.28
N GLN A 243 -1.52 -34.20 13.52
CA GLN A 243 -2.92 -34.05 13.93
C GLN A 243 -3.15 -32.61 14.41
N LEU A 244 -3.95 -31.86 13.68
CA LEU A 244 -4.30 -30.49 14.03
C LEU A 244 -5.60 -30.48 14.83
N ASP A 245 -5.52 -30.17 16.12
CA ASP A 245 -6.70 -29.97 16.97
C ASP A 245 -7.37 -28.60 16.72
N THR A 246 -8.40 -28.28 17.50
CA THR A 246 -9.19 -27.04 17.37
C THR A 246 -8.44 -25.78 17.80
N SER A 247 -7.26 -25.89 18.43
CA SER A 247 -6.44 -24.72 18.82
C SER A 247 -5.70 -24.10 17.62
N TRP A 248 -5.59 -24.84 16.51
CA TRP A 248 -4.94 -24.39 15.29
C TRP A 248 -5.89 -23.58 14.40
N THR A 249 -5.51 -22.34 14.14
CA THR A 249 -6.18 -21.48 13.17
C THR A 249 -5.56 -21.67 11.79
N VAL A 250 -6.40 -21.88 10.77
CA VAL A 250 -5.97 -21.95 9.36
C VAL A 250 -6.14 -20.59 8.72
N LEU A 251 -5.07 -20.12 8.11
CA LEU A 251 -4.97 -18.81 7.50
C LEU A 251 -4.34 -18.96 6.11
N SER A 252 -4.88 -18.27 5.11
CA SER A 252 -4.45 -18.50 3.73
C SER A 252 -4.46 -17.22 2.90
N ARG A 253 -3.45 -17.10 2.02
CA ARG A 253 -3.32 -16.01 1.05
C ARG A 253 -2.62 -16.49 -0.21
N VAL A 254 -2.78 -15.75 -1.31
CA VAL A 254 -1.98 -15.93 -2.53
C VAL A 254 -0.77 -15.01 -2.50
N GLU A 255 0.42 -15.57 -2.68
CA GLU A 255 1.62 -14.82 -3.03
C GLU A 255 1.63 -14.58 -4.54
N GLY A 256 1.07 -13.43 -4.93
CA GLY A 256 0.78 -13.09 -6.32
C GLY A 256 1.64 -11.96 -6.89
N GLN A 257 2.86 -11.76 -6.39
CA GLN A 257 3.80 -10.76 -6.90
C GLN A 257 5.22 -11.34 -7.05
N PRO A 258 5.98 -10.97 -8.09
CA PRO A 258 7.32 -11.51 -8.30
C PRO A 258 8.30 -11.03 -7.22
N GLY A 259 8.92 -11.99 -6.53
CA GLY A 259 9.96 -11.76 -5.53
C GLY A 259 11.34 -11.40 -6.11
N GLU A 260 12.34 -11.27 -5.24
CA GLU A 260 13.73 -10.97 -5.61
C GLU A 260 14.30 -11.96 -6.61
N MET A 261 14.19 -13.25 -6.32
CA MET A 261 14.64 -14.35 -7.18
C MET A 261 14.00 -14.31 -8.57
N ASN A 262 12.71 -13.97 -8.65
CA ASN A 262 11.99 -13.86 -9.92
C ASN A 262 12.61 -12.77 -10.80
N ARG A 263 12.91 -11.61 -10.20
CA ARG A 263 13.53 -10.49 -10.90
C ARG A 263 14.99 -10.77 -11.24
N PHE A 264 15.72 -11.47 -10.38
CA PHE A 264 17.09 -11.89 -10.64
C PHE A 264 17.19 -12.73 -11.91
N VAL A 265 16.42 -13.82 -12.00
CA VAL A 265 16.41 -14.70 -13.17
C VAL A 265 15.92 -13.95 -14.42
N TRP A 266 14.86 -13.14 -14.29
CA TRP A 266 14.35 -12.33 -15.39
C TRP A 266 15.39 -11.37 -15.99
N GLN A 267 16.14 -10.66 -15.13
CA GLN A 267 17.11 -9.66 -15.56
C GLN A 267 18.44 -10.26 -16.04
N THR A 268 18.86 -11.40 -15.48
CA THR A 268 20.18 -11.99 -15.77
C THR A 268 20.13 -13.10 -16.81
N ALA A 269 19.08 -13.93 -16.80
CA ALA A 269 18.95 -15.09 -17.68
C ALA A 269 17.89 -14.90 -18.79
N GLY A 270 17.03 -13.88 -18.67
CA GLY A 270 16.00 -13.55 -19.65
C GLY A 270 14.74 -14.40 -19.55
N ARG A 271 13.76 -14.07 -20.40
CA ARG A 271 12.40 -14.66 -20.40
C ARG A 271 12.40 -16.17 -20.60
N ASP A 272 13.12 -16.66 -21.61
CA ASP A 272 13.10 -18.08 -21.98
C ASP A 272 13.62 -18.98 -20.85
N ARG A 273 14.60 -18.50 -20.08
CA ARG A 273 15.14 -19.20 -18.92
C ARG A 273 14.21 -19.10 -17.72
N TYR A 274 13.61 -17.93 -17.52
CA TYR A 274 12.60 -17.74 -16.49
C TYR A 274 11.43 -18.71 -16.64
N GLU A 275 10.89 -18.86 -17.86
CA GLU A 275 9.79 -19.77 -18.17
C GLU A 275 10.13 -21.24 -17.88
N LYS A 276 11.37 -21.66 -18.13
CA LYS A 276 11.84 -23.03 -17.82
C LYS A 276 12.08 -23.28 -16.32
N LEU A 277 12.36 -22.23 -15.56
CA LEU A 277 12.75 -22.33 -14.14
C LEU A 277 11.59 -22.06 -13.17
N ILE A 278 10.52 -21.39 -13.62
CA ILE A 278 9.34 -21.14 -12.79
C ILE A 278 8.61 -22.46 -12.47
N GLY A 279 8.30 -22.68 -11.20
CA GLY A 279 7.78 -23.96 -10.69
C GLY A 279 8.85 -25.02 -10.40
N VAL A 280 10.12 -24.74 -10.71
CA VAL A 280 11.26 -25.66 -10.50
C VAL A 280 12.21 -25.13 -9.43
N TYR A 281 12.93 -24.06 -9.74
CA TYR A 281 13.81 -23.32 -8.83
C TYR A 281 13.32 -21.90 -8.59
N VAL A 282 12.39 -21.41 -9.40
CA VAL A 282 11.79 -20.08 -9.23
C VAL A 282 10.35 -20.25 -8.79
N THR A 283 10.01 -19.65 -7.64
CA THR A 283 8.68 -19.79 -7.04
C THR A 283 7.61 -19.16 -7.95
N PRO A 284 6.61 -19.94 -8.41
CA PRO A 284 5.47 -19.43 -9.15
C PRO A 284 4.51 -18.68 -8.21
N PRO A 285 3.47 -18.01 -8.73
CA PRO A 285 2.34 -17.62 -7.90
C PRO A 285 1.76 -18.83 -7.15
N SER A 286 1.59 -18.69 -5.83
CA SER A 286 1.22 -19.82 -4.98
C SER A 286 0.29 -19.41 -3.83
N TRP A 287 -0.57 -20.34 -3.41
CA TRP A 287 -1.21 -20.27 -2.11
C TRP A 287 -0.18 -20.55 -1.02
N VAL A 288 -0.23 -19.75 0.04
CA VAL A 288 0.44 -20.00 1.32
C VAL A 288 -0.65 -20.26 2.34
N VAL A 289 -0.70 -21.51 2.82
CA VAL A 289 -1.62 -21.95 3.87
C VAL A 289 -0.84 -22.12 5.16
N ARG A 290 -1.14 -21.28 6.13
CA ARG A 290 -0.50 -21.20 7.44
C ARG A 290 -1.42 -21.77 8.51
N PHE A 291 -0.87 -22.60 9.38
CA PHE A 291 -1.50 -23.13 10.58
C PHE A 291 -0.77 -22.55 11.78
N ALA A 292 -1.48 -21.78 12.61
CA ALA A 292 -0.88 -21.08 13.73
C ALA A 292 -1.81 -21.05 14.95
N ARG A 293 -1.23 -20.94 16.15
CA ARG A 293 -1.97 -20.84 17.41
C ARG A 293 -1.88 -19.43 17.97
N PHE A 294 -3.00 -18.87 18.42
CA PHE A 294 -3.06 -17.51 18.99
C PHE A 294 -3.40 -17.50 20.49
N GLN A 295 -3.70 -18.66 21.06
CA GLN A 295 -4.04 -18.87 22.47
C GLN A 295 -3.03 -19.82 23.13
N GLY A 296 -2.91 -19.76 24.45
CA GLY A 296 -1.96 -20.54 25.22
C GLY A 296 -0.65 -19.81 25.50
N ASP A 297 0.38 -20.58 25.86
CA ASP A 297 1.70 -20.05 26.19
C ASP A 297 2.36 -19.34 25.00
N VAL A 298 3.03 -18.21 25.26
CA VAL A 298 3.59 -17.35 24.19
C VAL A 298 4.71 -18.05 23.43
N ALA A 299 5.56 -18.81 24.11
CA ALA A 299 6.66 -19.52 23.47
C ALA A 299 6.13 -20.69 22.62
N GLU A 300 5.12 -21.41 23.12
CA GLU A 300 4.48 -22.51 22.37
C GLU A 300 3.78 -22.03 21.10
N ARG A 301 3.19 -20.81 21.10
CA ARG A 301 2.56 -20.22 19.90
C ARG A 301 3.53 -19.93 18.75
N ALA A 302 4.85 -19.97 19.00
CA ALA A 302 5.85 -19.90 17.93
C ALA A 302 5.83 -21.14 17.02
N GLU A 303 5.15 -22.22 17.41
CA GLU A 303 4.97 -23.37 16.54
C GLU A 303 3.97 -23.08 15.42
N GLU A 304 4.42 -23.21 14.16
CA GLU A 304 3.62 -22.94 12.98
C GLU A 304 3.91 -23.94 11.86
N TYR A 305 2.90 -24.28 11.06
CA TYR A 305 3.09 -25.01 9.80
C TYR A 305 2.71 -24.10 8.64
N GLN A 306 3.46 -24.15 7.55
CA GLN A 306 3.11 -23.46 6.32
C GLN A 306 3.26 -24.39 5.12
N ALA A 307 2.20 -24.49 4.31
CA ALA A 307 2.21 -25.23 3.05
C ALA A 307 2.15 -24.24 1.87
N TYR A 308 3.06 -24.42 0.91
CA TYR A 308 3.15 -23.62 -0.31
C TYR A 308 2.65 -24.46 -1.47
N ILE A 309 1.63 -23.96 -2.15
CA ILE A 309 0.83 -24.71 -3.13
C ILE A 309 0.76 -23.93 -4.43
N ASP A 310 1.21 -24.51 -5.53
CA ASP A 310 1.16 -23.84 -6.82
C ASP A 310 -0.27 -23.70 -7.36
N GLY A 311 -0.41 -23.02 -8.50
CA GLY A 311 -1.71 -22.79 -9.13
C GLY A 311 -2.45 -24.06 -9.60
N SER A 312 -1.79 -25.22 -9.65
CA SER A 312 -2.38 -26.52 -9.99
C SER A 312 -2.86 -27.31 -8.77
N GLY A 313 -2.46 -26.90 -7.56
CA GLY A 313 -2.71 -27.64 -6.32
C GLY A 313 -1.54 -28.53 -5.89
N MET A 314 -0.40 -28.45 -6.57
CA MET A 314 0.80 -29.17 -6.17
C MET A 314 1.47 -28.48 -4.98
N ILE A 315 1.69 -29.24 -3.91
CA ILE A 315 2.45 -28.77 -2.74
C ILE A 315 3.93 -28.95 -3.06
N PHE A 316 4.67 -27.84 -3.15
CA PHE A 316 6.10 -27.87 -3.46
C PHE A 316 6.99 -27.57 -2.25
N ARG A 317 6.42 -27.09 -1.15
CA ARG A 317 7.13 -26.85 0.12
C ARG A 317 6.17 -26.94 1.30
N ILE A 318 6.64 -27.57 2.39
CA ILE A 318 6.02 -27.50 3.71
C ILE A 318 7.12 -27.10 4.68
N SER A 319 6.91 -26.00 5.40
CA SER A 319 7.78 -25.56 6.49
C SER A 319 7.11 -25.74 7.84
N HIS A 320 7.90 -26.04 8.87
CA HIS A 320 7.47 -26.23 10.25
C HIS A 320 8.38 -25.42 11.19
N ASP A 321 7.86 -24.32 11.70
CA ASP A 321 8.56 -23.52 12.69
C ASP A 321 8.34 -24.14 14.08
N LEU A 322 9.43 -24.36 14.83
CA LEU A 322 9.40 -24.95 16.16
C LEU A 322 9.83 -23.94 17.23
N PRO A 323 9.16 -23.90 18.40
CA PRO A 323 9.61 -23.11 19.55
C PRO A 323 11.06 -23.42 19.90
N GLU A 324 11.86 -22.40 20.24
CA GLU A 324 13.30 -22.59 20.48
C GLU A 324 13.60 -23.58 21.62
N ALA A 325 12.75 -23.57 22.66
CA ALA A 325 12.89 -24.44 23.82
C ALA A 325 12.37 -25.87 23.59
N LYS A 326 11.71 -26.15 22.45
CA LYS A 326 11.16 -27.48 22.18
C LYS A 326 12.29 -28.52 22.18
N PRO A 327 12.21 -29.58 23.01
CA PRO A 327 13.24 -30.61 23.06
C PRO A 327 13.41 -31.30 21.70
N GLY A 328 14.63 -31.73 21.41
CA GLY A 328 14.95 -32.46 20.19
C GLY A 328 16.34 -33.07 20.27
N ALA A 329 16.70 -33.88 19.27
CA ALA A 329 18.01 -34.49 19.23
C ALA A 329 19.13 -33.42 19.13
N ASN A 330 20.30 -33.75 19.68
CA ASN A 330 21.52 -32.97 19.48
C ASN A 330 22.45 -33.75 18.55
N LEU A 331 22.08 -33.82 17.28
CA LEU A 331 22.81 -34.62 16.29
C LEU A 331 24.19 -34.03 15.98
N SER A 332 25.14 -34.91 15.70
CA SER A 332 26.39 -34.54 15.04
C SER A 332 26.11 -34.11 13.59
N MET A 333 27.06 -33.38 12.99
CA MET A 333 26.96 -32.94 11.60
C MET A 333 26.74 -34.12 10.65
N ASP A 334 27.46 -35.24 10.83
CA ASP A 334 27.38 -36.39 9.94
C ASP A 334 26.02 -37.10 10.02
N ALA A 335 25.47 -37.24 11.24
CA ALA A 335 24.15 -37.80 11.45
C ALA A 335 23.05 -36.94 10.81
N ALA A 336 23.13 -35.62 11.00
CA ALA A 336 22.20 -34.68 10.37
C ALA A 336 22.36 -34.64 8.83
N ARG A 337 23.60 -34.76 8.32
CA ARG A 337 23.87 -34.82 6.87
C ARG A 337 23.21 -36.02 6.23
N MET A 338 23.23 -37.19 6.88
CA MET A 338 22.53 -38.38 6.34
C MET A 338 21.02 -38.15 6.21
N ILE A 339 20.40 -37.42 7.14
CA ILE A 339 18.99 -37.03 7.06
C ILE A 339 18.77 -36.09 5.88
N ALA A 340 19.61 -35.05 5.75
CA ALA A 340 19.51 -34.09 4.67
C ALA A 340 19.66 -34.73 3.28
N VAL A 341 20.65 -35.60 3.11
CA VAL A 341 20.90 -36.32 1.85
C VAL A 341 19.75 -37.27 1.49
N ARG A 342 19.15 -37.93 2.49
CA ARG A 342 17.97 -38.79 2.28
C ARG A 342 16.80 -37.96 1.78
N GLU A 343 16.53 -36.83 2.43
CA GLU A 343 15.44 -35.92 2.03
C GLU A 343 15.65 -35.34 0.63
N LEU A 344 16.89 -34.94 0.31
CA LEU A 344 17.27 -34.47 -1.03
C LEU A 344 16.94 -35.51 -2.10
N THR A 345 17.25 -36.78 -1.83
CA THR A 345 17.00 -37.91 -2.75
C THR A 345 15.50 -38.18 -2.92
N ILE A 346 14.73 -38.18 -1.83
CA ILE A 346 13.26 -38.33 -1.87
C ILE A 346 12.62 -37.20 -2.69
N GLY A 347 13.01 -35.96 -2.41
CA GLY A 347 12.51 -34.78 -3.11
C GLY A 347 12.85 -34.78 -4.60
N ALA A 348 14.02 -35.28 -4.99
CA ALA A 348 14.45 -35.42 -6.39
C ALA A 348 13.61 -36.46 -7.16
N VAL A 349 13.30 -37.60 -6.52
CA VAL A 349 12.50 -38.67 -7.13
C VAL A 349 11.02 -38.28 -7.27
N GLY A 350 10.44 -37.66 -6.25
CA GLY A 350 9.05 -37.19 -6.29
C GLY A 350 8.80 -36.17 -7.39
N GLU A 351 9.78 -35.31 -7.67
CA GLU A 351 9.73 -34.32 -8.74
C GLU A 351 9.76 -34.95 -10.14
N ALA A 352 10.65 -35.91 -10.38
CA ALA A 352 10.72 -36.63 -11.65
C ALA A 352 9.38 -37.29 -11.98
N GLN A 353 8.72 -37.88 -10.97
CA GLN A 353 7.39 -38.49 -11.12
C GLN A 353 6.27 -37.46 -11.31
N ALA A 354 6.31 -36.33 -10.62
CA ALA A 354 5.31 -35.27 -10.77
C ALA A 354 5.36 -34.64 -12.17
N ARG A 355 6.55 -34.38 -12.72
CA ARG A 355 6.74 -33.85 -14.08
C ARG A 355 6.34 -34.84 -15.17
N GLN A 356 6.56 -36.14 -14.96
CA GLN A 356 6.13 -37.17 -15.91
C GLN A 356 4.62 -37.27 -16.05
N ARG A 357 3.86 -36.88 -15.02
CA ARG A 357 2.39 -36.84 -15.05
C ARG A 357 1.82 -35.62 -15.76
N THR A 358 2.61 -34.55 -15.93
CA THR A 358 2.16 -33.27 -16.49
C THR A 358 2.74 -32.95 -17.87
N ALA A 359 3.74 -33.70 -18.37
CA ALA A 359 4.35 -33.47 -19.67
C ALA A 359 3.55 -34.08 -20.84
N SER A 360 3.30 -33.28 -21.88
CA SER A 360 2.89 -33.75 -23.21
C SER A 360 4.05 -34.45 -23.92
N THR A 361 3.74 -35.44 -24.75
CA THR A 361 4.62 -36.49 -25.28
C THR A 361 5.87 -36.07 -26.09
N ASP A 362 6.11 -34.79 -26.36
CA ASP A 362 7.17 -34.33 -27.28
C ASP A 362 8.41 -33.67 -26.62
N ASP A 363 8.40 -33.38 -25.33
CA ASP A 363 9.59 -32.88 -24.61
C ASP A 363 9.92 -33.80 -23.43
N ARG A 364 10.86 -34.74 -23.62
CA ARG A 364 11.48 -35.49 -22.52
C ARG A 364 12.75 -34.77 -22.05
N PRO A 365 12.82 -34.19 -20.84
CA PRO A 365 14.09 -33.84 -20.25
C PRO A 365 14.71 -35.03 -19.51
N ALA A 366 16.01 -34.89 -19.27
CA ALA A 366 16.97 -35.81 -18.64
C ALA A 366 16.43 -36.65 -17.47
N GLY A 367 17.01 -37.85 -17.32
CA GLY A 367 16.63 -38.87 -16.34
C GLY A 367 16.55 -38.38 -14.89
N SER A 368 15.95 -39.21 -14.03
CA SER A 368 15.77 -38.94 -12.61
C SER A 368 17.05 -38.41 -11.95
N PRO A 369 16.98 -37.32 -11.15
CA PRO A 369 18.17 -36.74 -10.55
C PRO A 369 18.88 -37.77 -9.68
N LEU A 370 20.18 -37.93 -9.88
CA LEU A 370 21.03 -38.78 -9.06
C LEU A 370 21.63 -37.97 -7.91
N GLN A 371 22.03 -38.65 -6.83
CA GLN A 371 22.74 -38.00 -5.73
C GLN A 371 24.03 -37.28 -6.19
N SER A 372 24.66 -37.76 -7.28
CA SER A 372 25.81 -37.14 -7.94
C SER A 372 25.53 -35.75 -8.55
N ASP A 373 24.26 -35.43 -8.76
CA ASP A 373 23.84 -34.16 -9.36
C ASP A 373 23.79 -33.03 -8.33
N PHE A 374 24.14 -33.31 -7.08
CA PHE A 374 24.12 -32.33 -5.99
C PHE A 374 25.47 -32.25 -5.28
N LYS A 375 25.94 -31.03 -5.05
CA LYS A 375 27.15 -30.72 -4.30
C LYS A 375 26.80 -29.94 -3.03
N GLU A 376 27.18 -30.44 -1.85
CA GLU A 376 27.04 -29.68 -0.60
C GLU A 376 27.86 -28.39 -0.66
N VAL A 377 27.21 -27.26 -0.38
CA VAL A 377 27.79 -25.90 -0.37
C VAL A 377 28.01 -25.44 1.07
N SER A 378 27.09 -25.76 1.97
CA SER A 378 27.21 -25.40 3.38
C SER A 378 26.47 -26.38 4.30
N ALA A 379 26.98 -26.48 5.53
CA ALA A 379 26.35 -27.15 6.66
C ALA A 379 26.51 -26.23 7.88
N GLN A 380 25.40 -25.64 8.35
CA GLN A 380 25.41 -24.67 9.45
C GLN A 380 24.64 -25.23 10.65
N ALA A 381 25.24 -25.17 11.83
CA ALA A 381 24.60 -25.55 13.08
C ALA A 381 24.06 -24.30 13.80
N ALA A 382 22.83 -24.39 14.30
CA ALA A 382 22.23 -23.43 15.21
C ALA A 382 21.93 -24.15 16.53
N LYS A 383 22.70 -23.82 17.59
CA LYS A 383 22.50 -24.41 18.91
C LYS A 383 21.28 -23.77 19.58
N ARG A 384 20.27 -24.57 19.89
CA ARG A 384 19.12 -24.20 20.71
C ARG A 384 19.31 -24.69 22.15
N PRO A 385 18.52 -24.19 23.13
CA PRO A 385 18.65 -24.61 24.52
C PRO A 385 18.59 -26.14 24.74
N SER A 386 17.74 -26.84 23.96
CA SER A 386 17.48 -28.27 24.16
C SER A 386 17.62 -29.13 22.89
N ARG A 387 18.16 -28.60 21.80
CA ARG A 387 18.44 -29.32 20.54
C ARG A 387 19.52 -28.61 19.70
N THR A 388 19.99 -29.27 18.65
CA THR A 388 20.81 -28.62 17.62
C THR A 388 20.05 -28.66 16.31
N ASP A 389 19.81 -27.48 15.73
CA ASP A 389 19.21 -27.36 14.41
C ASP A 389 20.32 -27.28 13.36
N TRP A 390 20.10 -27.89 12.20
CA TRP A 390 21.06 -27.93 11.10
C TRP A 390 20.43 -27.40 9.82
N THR A 391 21.16 -26.58 9.09
CA THR A 391 20.81 -26.16 7.73
C THR A 391 21.87 -26.64 6.75
N PHE A 392 21.46 -27.51 5.84
CA PHE A 392 22.30 -27.99 4.74
C PHE A 392 21.86 -27.34 3.44
N VAL A 393 22.81 -26.86 2.66
CA VAL A 393 22.55 -26.28 1.34
C VAL A 393 23.32 -27.06 0.29
N PHE A 394 22.59 -27.55 -0.71
CA PHE A 394 23.14 -28.30 -1.84
C PHE A 394 22.98 -27.46 -3.11
N LYS A 395 24.03 -27.38 -3.92
CA LYS A 395 24.00 -26.86 -5.29
C LYS A 395 23.62 -27.99 -6.22
N ASP A 396 22.64 -27.78 -7.09
CA ASP A 396 22.41 -28.65 -8.24
C ASP A 396 23.48 -28.38 -9.31
N THR A 397 24.19 -29.41 -9.73
CA THR A 397 25.32 -29.32 -10.66
C THR A 397 24.92 -29.46 -12.11
N ARG A 398 23.64 -29.76 -12.39
CA ARG A 398 23.10 -29.75 -13.76
C ARG A 398 23.16 -28.35 -14.33
N ASP A 399 23.38 -28.26 -15.63
CA ASP A 399 23.43 -26.97 -16.31
C ASP A 399 22.01 -26.45 -16.58
N TYR A 400 21.67 -25.32 -15.96
CA TYR A 400 20.43 -24.59 -16.17
C TYR A 400 20.63 -23.32 -16.99
N GLU A 401 21.84 -23.13 -17.55
CA GLU A 401 22.21 -22.00 -18.40
C GLU A 401 21.95 -20.64 -17.73
N LEU A 402 22.18 -20.57 -16.41
CA LEU A 402 22.11 -19.35 -15.61
C LEU A 402 23.44 -18.58 -15.74
N PRO A 403 23.44 -17.33 -16.26
CA PRO A 403 24.68 -16.56 -16.38
C PRO A 403 25.28 -16.15 -15.02
N GLN A 404 24.42 -15.99 -14.02
CA GLN A 404 24.77 -15.68 -12.64
C GLN A 404 23.82 -16.43 -11.69
N GLY A 405 24.27 -16.67 -10.46
CA GLY A 405 23.50 -17.38 -9.45
C GLY A 405 23.59 -18.90 -9.60
N GLU A 406 23.02 -19.63 -8.65
CA GLU A 406 23.12 -21.09 -8.62
C GLU A 406 21.79 -21.73 -8.18
N PRO A 407 21.32 -22.79 -8.83
CA PRO A 407 20.19 -23.56 -8.33
C PRO A 407 20.61 -24.28 -7.04
N ARG A 408 19.85 -24.05 -5.96
CA ARG A 408 20.13 -24.60 -4.64
C ARG A 408 18.91 -25.26 -4.02
N VAL A 409 19.19 -26.24 -3.17
CA VAL A 409 18.23 -26.90 -2.29
C VAL A 409 18.68 -26.68 -0.86
N SER A 410 17.86 -26.03 -0.05
CA SER A 410 18.07 -25.87 1.39
C SER A 410 17.22 -26.90 2.13
N ILE A 411 17.84 -27.62 3.06
CA ILE A 411 17.18 -28.58 3.94
C ILE A 411 17.47 -28.17 5.37
N VAL A 412 16.41 -27.88 6.12
CA VAL A 412 16.48 -27.47 7.52
C VAL A 412 15.99 -28.62 8.38
N ILE A 413 16.79 -28.98 9.38
CA ILE A 413 16.54 -30.05 10.32
C ILE A 413 16.51 -29.44 11.71
N ALA A 414 15.42 -29.64 12.45
CA ALA A 414 15.33 -29.27 13.85
C ALA A 414 15.51 -30.50 14.72
N GLY A 415 16.65 -30.60 15.41
CA GLY A 415 17.09 -31.83 16.07
C GLY A 415 17.28 -32.98 15.07
N ASP A 416 16.29 -33.86 14.95
CA ASP A 416 16.24 -35.02 14.06
C ASP A 416 15.08 -34.98 13.04
N GLN A 417 14.24 -33.94 13.08
CA GLN A 417 13.11 -33.77 12.17
C GLN A 417 13.45 -32.82 11.02
N VAL A 418 13.16 -33.20 9.77
CA VAL A 418 13.17 -32.27 8.63
C VAL A 418 12.00 -31.30 8.79
N VAL A 419 12.31 -30.03 8.98
CA VAL A 419 11.31 -28.97 9.18
C VAL A 419 11.10 -28.10 7.95
N ASP A 420 12.04 -28.06 7.01
CA ASP A 420 11.86 -27.36 5.74
C ASP A 420 12.75 -27.96 4.65
N ALA A 421 12.24 -27.95 3.41
CA ALA A 421 12.98 -28.33 2.21
C ALA A 421 12.56 -27.41 1.06
N ALA A 422 13.47 -26.55 0.62
CA ALA A 422 13.17 -25.48 -0.33
C ALA A 422 14.15 -25.48 -1.51
N ARG A 423 13.61 -25.40 -2.73
CA ARG A 423 14.38 -25.15 -3.95
C ARG A 423 14.32 -23.66 -4.29
N TYR A 424 15.46 -23.10 -4.66
CA TYR A 424 15.57 -21.69 -5.03
C TYR A 424 16.80 -21.44 -5.91
N VAL A 425 16.78 -20.39 -6.71
CA VAL A 425 17.99 -19.82 -7.31
C VAL A 425 18.65 -18.91 -6.28
N TYR A 426 19.88 -19.22 -5.91
CA TYR A 426 20.73 -18.37 -5.08
C TYR A 426 21.04 -17.07 -5.81
N VAL A 427 20.64 -15.96 -5.19
CA VAL A 427 20.91 -14.60 -5.66
C VAL A 427 22.22 -14.12 -5.01
N PRO A 428 23.25 -13.75 -5.79
CA PRO A 428 24.48 -13.20 -5.24
C PRO A 428 24.23 -11.91 -4.44
N GLU A 429 24.87 -11.77 -3.28
CA GLU A 429 24.67 -10.62 -2.38
C GLU A 429 25.00 -9.29 -3.06
N ASP A 430 26.02 -9.25 -3.91
CA ASP A 430 26.37 -8.04 -4.65
C ASP A 430 25.26 -7.59 -5.62
N TRP A 431 24.58 -8.54 -6.28
CA TRP A 431 23.42 -8.22 -7.12
C TRP A 431 22.26 -7.73 -6.26
N SER A 432 21.95 -8.43 -5.16
CA SER A 432 20.86 -8.06 -4.24
C SER A 432 21.06 -6.66 -3.66
N ARG A 433 22.27 -6.34 -3.20
CA ARG A 433 22.65 -4.99 -2.73
C ARG A 433 22.49 -3.94 -3.83
N ASN A 434 22.98 -4.22 -5.04
CA ASN A 434 22.87 -3.30 -6.17
C ASN A 434 21.41 -3.08 -6.59
N GLU A 435 20.58 -4.11 -6.57
CA GLU A 435 19.15 -4.02 -6.90
C GLU A 435 18.39 -3.22 -5.84
N ARG A 436 18.65 -3.45 -4.54
CA ARG A 436 18.10 -2.61 -3.47
C ARG A 436 18.50 -1.14 -3.67
N ALA A 437 19.77 -0.86 -3.94
CA ALA A 437 20.25 0.49 -4.21
C ALA A 437 19.55 1.14 -5.43
N ARG A 438 19.36 0.40 -6.52
CA ARG A 438 18.65 0.87 -7.73
C ARG A 438 17.18 1.20 -7.48
N ARG A 439 16.53 0.48 -6.56
CA ARG A 439 15.10 0.67 -6.23
C ARG A 439 14.84 1.77 -5.20
N ASN A 440 15.84 2.16 -4.40
CA ASN A 440 15.67 3.16 -3.34
C ASN A 440 15.14 4.49 -3.88
N LEU A 441 15.77 5.04 -4.92
CA LEU A 441 15.36 6.33 -5.47
C LEU A 441 13.97 6.28 -6.16
N PRO A 442 13.65 5.29 -7.02
CA PRO A 442 12.28 5.08 -7.50
C PRO A 442 11.25 4.94 -6.38
N ALA A 443 11.55 4.21 -5.30
CA ALA A 443 10.64 4.06 -4.17
C ALA A 443 10.38 5.41 -3.47
N ILE A 444 11.43 6.21 -3.23
CA ILE A 444 11.30 7.57 -2.67
C ILE A 444 10.45 8.46 -3.58
N LEU A 445 10.69 8.44 -4.89
CA LEU A 445 9.92 9.22 -5.86
C LEU A 445 8.45 8.79 -5.91
N ALA A 446 8.17 7.49 -5.74
CA ALA A 446 6.80 6.99 -5.67
C ALA A 446 6.05 7.50 -4.45
N ILE A 447 6.73 7.57 -3.29
CA ILE A 447 6.21 8.19 -2.07
C ILE A 447 5.92 9.67 -2.30
N VAL A 448 6.85 10.43 -2.91
CA VAL A 448 6.65 11.84 -3.24
C VAL A 448 5.43 12.03 -4.16
N CYS A 449 5.29 11.21 -5.20
CA CYS A 449 4.14 11.26 -6.10
C CYS A 449 2.82 10.99 -5.36
N THR A 450 2.81 10.01 -4.45
CA THR A 450 1.65 9.70 -3.61
C THR A 450 1.30 10.89 -2.70
N ILE A 451 2.29 11.52 -2.06
CA ILE A 451 2.09 12.71 -1.23
C ILE A 451 1.50 13.86 -2.05
N LEU A 452 1.97 14.09 -3.28
CA LEU A 452 1.43 15.14 -4.16
C LEU A 452 -0.05 14.92 -4.50
N ILE A 453 -0.46 13.67 -4.75
CA ILE A 453 -1.87 13.32 -4.98
C ILE A 453 -2.70 13.57 -3.71
N VAL A 454 -2.23 13.05 -2.57
CA VAL A 454 -2.92 13.22 -1.28
C VAL A 454 -3.03 14.71 -0.93
N ALA A 455 -1.96 15.49 -1.11
CA ALA A 455 -1.97 16.93 -0.87
C ALA A 455 -2.98 17.66 -1.76
N THR A 456 -3.14 17.24 -3.01
CA THR A 456 -4.15 17.81 -3.93
C THR A 456 -5.57 17.54 -3.41
N VAL A 457 -5.86 16.32 -2.99
CA VAL A 457 -7.17 15.94 -2.41
C VAL A 457 -7.41 16.68 -1.09
N VAL A 458 -6.42 16.74 -0.21
CA VAL A 458 -6.50 17.43 1.09
C VAL A 458 -6.73 18.93 0.88
N ALA A 459 -6.01 19.57 -0.03
CA ALA A 459 -6.20 20.99 -0.32
C ALA A 459 -7.63 21.28 -0.81
N ALA A 460 -8.15 20.48 -1.75
CA ALA A 460 -9.52 20.60 -2.23
C ALA A 460 -10.56 20.29 -1.13
N ALA A 461 -10.31 19.30 -0.28
CA ALA A 461 -11.16 18.97 0.86
C ALA A 461 -11.20 20.11 1.90
N VAL A 462 -10.07 20.73 2.21
CA VAL A 462 -9.99 21.91 3.09
C VAL A 462 -10.79 23.07 2.51
N ILE A 463 -10.67 23.35 1.20
CA ILE A 463 -11.50 24.37 0.54
C ILE A 463 -12.98 24.01 0.63
N GLY A 464 -13.34 22.73 0.42
CA GLY A 464 -14.70 22.22 0.60
C GLY A 464 -15.24 22.43 2.02
N ALA A 465 -14.44 22.14 3.04
CA ALA A 465 -14.79 22.37 4.44
C ALA A 465 -14.95 23.87 4.76
N ILE A 466 -14.11 24.74 4.19
CA ILE A 466 -14.26 26.20 4.30
C ILE A 466 -15.57 26.65 3.64
N HIS A 467 -15.91 26.14 2.46
CA HIS A 467 -17.17 26.46 1.80
C HIS A 467 -18.38 26.02 2.63
N TRP A 468 -18.35 24.79 3.15
CA TRP A 468 -19.42 24.24 4.00
C TRP A 468 -19.58 24.97 5.34
N SER A 469 -18.48 25.38 5.98
CA SER A 469 -18.50 26.11 7.25
C SER A 469 -18.97 27.56 7.07
N ARG A 470 -18.53 28.23 6.00
CA ARG A 470 -18.89 29.62 5.69
C ARG A 470 -20.19 29.77 4.91
N LYS A 471 -21.02 28.73 4.84
CA LYS A 471 -22.31 28.70 4.10
C LYS A 471 -22.17 29.19 2.64
N ARG A 472 -21.03 28.93 2.01
CA ARG A 472 -20.80 29.20 0.58
C ARG A 472 -21.35 28.05 -0.27
N ALA A 473 -21.20 28.19 -1.59
CA ALA A 473 -21.53 27.18 -2.58
C ALA A 473 -20.92 25.80 -2.22
N PHE A 474 -21.75 24.89 -1.70
CA PHE A 474 -21.39 23.55 -1.28
C PHE A 474 -22.63 22.64 -1.30
N SER A 475 -22.52 21.45 -1.88
CA SER A 475 -23.61 20.47 -1.94
C SER A 475 -23.49 19.41 -0.85
N ALA A 476 -24.30 19.56 0.22
CA ALA A 476 -24.34 18.57 1.31
C ALA A 476 -24.83 17.18 0.84
N ARG A 477 -25.72 17.14 -0.17
CA ARG A 477 -26.20 15.88 -0.77
C ARG A 477 -25.07 15.14 -1.49
N ALA A 478 -24.26 15.84 -2.28
CA ALA A 478 -23.12 15.24 -2.97
C ALA A 478 -22.06 14.75 -1.97
N PHE A 479 -21.77 15.56 -0.94
CA PHE A 479 -20.89 15.16 0.17
C PHE A 479 -21.37 13.86 0.83
N LEU A 480 -22.61 13.79 1.30
CA LEU A 480 -23.14 12.61 2.00
C LEU A 480 -23.21 11.39 1.08
N SER A 481 -23.56 11.57 -0.20
CA SER A 481 -23.66 10.46 -1.16
C SER A 481 -22.30 9.82 -1.44
N ILE A 482 -21.28 10.64 -1.71
CA ILE A 482 -19.92 10.14 -1.97
C ILE A 482 -19.28 9.63 -0.69
N PHE A 483 -19.49 10.30 0.45
CA PHE A 483 -19.05 9.79 1.75
C PHE A 483 -19.63 8.39 2.00
N GLY A 484 -20.95 8.23 1.90
CA GLY A 484 -21.61 6.95 2.12
C GLY A 484 -21.14 5.85 1.16
N ALA A 485 -21.01 6.17 -0.13
CA ALA A 485 -20.55 5.23 -1.15
C ALA A 485 -19.10 4.78 -0.89
N VAL A 486 -18.17 5.73 -0.72
CA VAL A 486 -16.74 5.42 -0.49
C VAL A 486 -16.54 4.70 0.85
N PHE A 487 -17.23 5.13 1.90
CA PHE A 487 -17.13 4.49 3.22
C PHE A 487 -17.67 3.06 3.18
N LEU A 488 -18.84 2.83 2.57
CA LEU A 488 -19.41 1.48 2.45
C LEU A 488 -18.51 0.57 1.61
N LEU A 489 -17.98 1.06 0.48
CA LEU A 489 -17.01 0.32 -0.33
C LEU A 489 -15.76 -0.03 0.47
N GLY A 490 -15.22 0.94 1.24
CA GLY A 490 -14.08 0.72 2.12
C GLY A 490 -14.37 -0.36 3.18
N ALA A 491 -15.50 -0.26 3.87
CA ALA A 491 -15.90 -1.22 4.90
C ALA A 491 -16.09 -2.65 4.33
N LEU A 492 -16.76 -2.78 3.17
CA LEU A 492 -16.89 -4.05 2.47
C LEU A 492 -15.53 -4.61 2.05
N ASN A 493 -14.61 -3.75 1.60
CA ASN A 493 -13.27 -4.16 1.20
C ASN A 493 -12.44 -4.67 2.39
N VAL A 494 -12.58 -4.06 3.57
CA VAL A 494 -11.92 -4.53 4.80
C VAL A 494 -12.40 -5.91 5.19
N ILE A 495 -13.73 -6.12 5.21
CA ILE A 495 -14.33 -7.44 5.50
C ILE A 495 -13.84 -8.46 4.47
N ASN A 496 -13.87 -8.10 3.19
CA ASN A 496 -13.50 -9.02 2.13
C ASN A 496 -11.99 -9.32 2.09
N ASN A 497 -11.12 -8.43 2.58
CA ASN A 497 -9.67 -8.70 2.67
C ASN A 497 -9.23 -9.24 4.03
N TRP A 498 -10.15 -9.60 4.92
CA TRP A 498 -9.83 -10.17 6.22
C TRP A 498 -8.82 -11.35 6.15
N PRO A 499 -8.94 -12.31 5.23
CA PRO A 499 -7.97 -13.42 5.14
C PRO A 499 -6.53 -12.95 4.92
N VAL A 500 -6.33 -11.89 4.13
CA VAL A 500 -5.00 -11.30 3.89
C VAL A 500 -4.41 -10.74 5.17
N PHE A 501 -5.20 -9.98 5.95
CA PHE A 501 -4.76 -9.43 7.23
C PHE A 501 -4.49 -10.53 8.25
N ALA A 502 -5.42 -11.47 8.39
CA ALA A 502 -5.31 -12.57 9.35
C ALA A 502 -4.09 -13.45 9.08
N SER A 503 -3.78 -13.75 7.80
CA SER A 503 -2.59 -14.54 7.43
C SER A 503 -1.26 -13.93 7.85
N GLN A 504 -1.21 -12.62 8.07
CA GLN A 504 -0.01 -11.86 8.47
C GLN A 504 0.02 -11.59 9.98
N ALA A 505 -0.98 -12.05 10.74
CA ALA A 505 -1.05 -11.82 12.18
C ALA A 505 0.09 -12.51 12.92
N SER A 506 0.70 -11.81 13.88
CA SER A 506 1.77 -12.35 14.72
C SER A 506 1.20 -13.28 15.80
N THR A 507 1.79 -14.45 15.98
CA THR A 507 1.45 -15.38 17.07
C THR A 507 1.88 -14.88 18.45
N ALA A 508 2.66 -13.80 18.53
CA ALA A 508 3.03 -13.15 19.78
C ALA A 508 1.84 -12.49 20.49
N GLN A 509 0.76 -12.15 19.78
CA GLN A 509 -0.42 -11.47 20.32
C GLN A 509 -1.71 -12.25 20.00
N PRO A 510 -2.78 -12.14 20.81
CA PRO A 510 -4.07 -12.72 20.48
C PRO A 510 -4.59 -12.21 19.12
N LEU A 511 -5.24 -13.08 18.35
CA LEU A 511 -5.76 -12.73 17.03
C LEU A 511 -6.90 -11.71 17.14
N GLU A 512 -7.71 -11.79 18.19
CA GLU A 512 -8.85 -10.90 18.43
C GLU A 512 -8.41 -9.45 18.64
N LEU A 513 -7.29 -9.25 19.33
CA LEU A 513 -6.70 -7.92 19.50
C LEU A 513 -6.23 -7.35 18.16
N GLN A 514 -5.47 -8.15 17.40
CA GLN A 514 -4.98 -7.74 16.08
C GLN A 514 -6.15 -7.47 15.11
N THR A 515 -7.23 -8.25 15.21
CA THR A 515 -8.48 -8.04 14.48
C THR A 515 -9.09 -6.69 14.84
N GLY A 516 -9.21 -6.38 16.13
CA GLY A 516 -9.73 -5.10 16.62
C GLY A 516 -8.90 -3.91 16.13
N ILE A 517 -7.57 -4.01 16.19
CA ILE A 517 -6.64 -2.99 15.68
C ILE A 517 -6.80 -2.81 14.17
N ALA A 518 -6.84 -3.90 13.40
CA ALA A 518 -6.97 -3.86 11.95
C ALA A 518 -8.30 -3.23 11.51
N ILE A 519 -9.42 -3.62 12.15
CA ILE A 519 -10.75 -3.06 11.88
C ILE A 519 -10.77 -1.57 12.23
N LEU A 520 -10.32 -1.19 13.44
CA LEU A 520 -10.33 0.21 13.87
C LEU A 520 -9.48 1.08 12.96
N THR A 521 -8.25 0.66 12.66
CA THR A 521 -7.33 1.40 11.78
C THR A 521 -7.92 1.57 10.39
N SER A 522 -8.49 0.49 9.83
CA SER A 522 -9.08 0.52 8.50
C SER A 522 -10.35 1.38 8.44
N LEU A 523 -11.19 1.33 9.48
CA LEU A 523 -12.39 2.18 9.56
C LEU A 523 -12.03 3.65 9.71
N VAL A 524 -11.04 3.99 10.56
CA VAL A 524 -10.56 5.37 10.71
C VAL A 524 -10.01 5.89 9.37
N PHE A 525 -9.14 5.12 8.72
CA PHE A 525 -8.60 5.48 7.41
C PHE A 525 -9.70 5.61 6.34
N GLY A 526 -10.66 4.68 6.34
CA GLY A 526 -11.82 4.68 5.45
C GLY A 526 -12.71 5.92 5.65
N ILE A 527 -12.96 6.31 6.90
CA ILE A 527 -13.73 7.52 7.24
C ILE A 527 -13.01 8.76 6.73
N PHE A 528 -11.70 8.92 7.00
CA PHE A 528 -10.96 10.09 6.54
C PHE A 528 -10.89 10.17 5.01
N THR A 529 -10.68 9.04 4.34
CA THR A 529 -10.72 8.96 2.88
C THR A 529 -12.08 9.36 2.33
N ALA A 530 -13.17 8.82 2.91
CA ALA A 530 -14.54 9.14 2.51
C ALA A 530 -14.91 10.60 2.79
N ILE A 531 -14.48 11.18 3.91
CA ILE A 531 -14.67 12.60 4.24
C ILE A 531 -13.93 13.47 3.22
N GLY A 532 -12.65 13.18 2.96
CA GLY A 532 -11.85 13.95 2.01
C GLY A 532 -12.46 13.96 0.62
N LEU A 533 -12.75 12.77 0.07
CA LEU A 533 -13.39 12.60 -1.22
C LEU A 533 -14.81 13.19 -1.27
N GLY A 534 -15.60 13.02 -0.21
CA GLY A 534 -16.92 13.64 -0.08
C GLY A 534 -16.86 15.17 -0.08
N LEU A 535 -15.90 15.77 0.64
CA LEU A 535 -15.75 17.23 0.71
C LEU A 535 -15.39 17.80 -0.66
N VAL A 536 -14.52 17.11 -1.40
CA VAL A 536 -14.20 17.43 -2.79
C VAL A 536 -15.47 17.38 -3.66
N ALA A 537 -16.27 16.31 -3.56
CA ALA A 537 -17.53 16.19 -4.30
C ALA A 537 -18.52 17.32 -3.97
N GLY A 538 -18.70 17.63 -2.68
CA GLY A 538 -19.56 18.71 -2.20
C GLY A 538 -19.12 20.08 -2.73
N LEU A 539 -17.81 20.33 -2.78
CA LEU A 539 -17.23 21.56 -3.34
C LEU A 539 -17.50 21.69 -4.84
N ILE A 540 -17.26 20.62 -5.61
CA ILE A 540 -17.39 20.63 -7.08
C ILE A 540 -18.85 20.84 -7.48
N VAL A 541 -19.76 20.06 -6.90
CA VAL A 541 -21.20 20.15 -7.23
C VAL A 541 -21.79 21.47 -6.72
N GLY A 542 -21.35 21.93 -5.55
CA GLY A 542 -21.84 23.19 -4.96
C GLY A 542 -21.54 24.42 -5.80
N ASN A 543 -20.38 24.48 -6.44
CA ASN A 543 -19.96 25.64 -7.23
C ASN A 543 -20.63 25.77 -8.60
N GLY A 544 -21.52 24.85 -9.00
CA GLY A 544 -22.41 25.04 -10.16
C GLY A 544 -21.73 25.21 -11.53
N ASN A 545 -20.40 25.18 -11.62
CA ASN A 545 -19.60 25.35 -12.86
C ASN A 545 -19.74 24.18 -13.84
N VAL A 546 -20.51 23.15 -13.49
CA VAL A 546 -20.76 21.96 -14.31
C VAL A 546 -22.23 21.99 -14.73
N ARG A 547 -22.59 22.94 -15.61
CA ARG A 547 -23.88 22.95 -16.30
C ARG A 547 -23.61 22.74 -17.78
N SER A 548 -24.10 21.63 -18.30
CA SER A 548 -23.85 21.22 -19.67
C SER A 548 -25.02 21.59 -20.58
N SER A 549 -24.71 22.09 -21.77
CA SER A 549 -25.66 22.19 -22.90
C SER A 549 -25.53 21.02 -23.88
N PHE A 550 -24.77 19.97 -23.52
CA PHE A 550 -24.39 18.89 -24.44
C PHE A 550 -25.50 17.86 -24.62
N GLN A 551 -25.73 17.40 -25.85
CA GLN A 551 -26.66 16.29 -26.10
C GLN A 551 -26.12 15.00 -25.46
N LEU A 552 -26.95 14.34 -24.63
CA LEU A 552 -26.59 13.19 -23.79
C LEU A 552 -25.76 12.13 -24.54
N GLY A 553 -26.21 11.71 -25.73
CA GLY A 553 -25.52 10.69 -26.54
C GLY A 553 -24.14 11.13 -27.06
N LYS A 554 -23.99 12.39 -27.50
CA LYS A 554 -22.70 12.92 -27.97
C LYS A 554 -21.70 13.05 -26.80
N GLY A 555 -22.20 13.34 -25.60
CA GLY A 555 -21.39 13.48 -24.38
C GLY A 555 -20.74 12.16 -23.99
N VAL A 556 -21.53 11.09 -23.93
CA VAL A 556 -21.03 9.73 -23.62
C VAL A 556 -19.94 9.31 -24.60
N VAL A 557 -20.17 9.44 -25.91
CA VAL A 557 -19.16 9.07 -26.93
C VAL A 557 -17.87 9.89 -26.77
N SER A 558 -17.98 11.19 -26.48
CA SER A 558 -16.82 12.05 -26.28
C SER A 558 -16.00 11.65 -25.05
N GLY A 559 -16.66 11.38 -23.92
CA GLY A 559 -15.99 10.92 -22.70
C GLY A 559 -15.30 9.56 -22.89
N ILE A 560 -15.97 8.60 -23.52
CA ILE A 560 -15.38 7.30 -23.87
C ILE A 560 -14.15 7.50 -24.76
N SER A 561 -14.26 8.34 -25.79
CA SER A 561 -13.17 8.59 -26.73
C SER A 561 -11.92 9.14 -26.04
N VAL A 562 -12.07 10.11 -25.13
CA VAL A 562 -10.94 10.64 -24.37
C VAL A 562 -10.33 9.57 -23.46
N GLY A 563 -11.17 8.74 -22.82
CA GLY A 563 -10.72 7.62 -22.01
C GLY A 563 -9.89 6.61 -22.81
N LEU A 564 -10.34 6.25 -24.02
CA LEU A 564 -9.63 5.35 -24.94
C LEU A 564 -8.28 5.94 -25.37
N VAL A 565 -8.21 7.23 -25.67
CA VAL A 565 -6.95 7.91 -26.04
C VAL A 565 -5.94 7.89 -24.88
N ILE A 566 -6.39 8.19 -23.65
CA ILE A 566 -5.53 8.16 -22.47
C ILE A 566 -5.06 6.72 -22.19
N ALA A 567 -5.95 5.73 -22.29
CA ALA A 567 -5.60 4.32 -22.12
C ALA A 567 -4.58 3.84 -23.16
N GLY A 568 -4.79 4.20 -24.43
CA GLY A 568 -3.86 3.89 -25.53
C GLY A 568 -2.48 4.52 -25.32
N ALA A 569 -2.42 5.79 -24.93
CA ALA A 569 -1.15 6.46 -24.65
C ALA A 569 -0.41 5.83 -23.45
N ALA A 570 -1.13 5.48 -22.38
CA ALA A 570 -0.55 4.79 -21.23
C ALA A 570 -0.06 3.38 -21.59
N ALA A 571 -0.79 2.65 -22.45
CA ALA A 571 -0.38 1.34 -22.95
C ALA A 571 0.88 1.43 -23.84
N LEU A 572 0.90 2.37 -24.77
CA LEU A 572 2.06 2.63 -25.63
C LEU A 572 3.30 3.02 -24.82
N GLY A 573 3.13 3.89 -23.83
CA GLY A 573 4.23 4.28 -22.94
C GLY A 573 4.81 3.09 -22.18
N ARG A 574 3.97 2.15 -21.71
CA ARG A 574 4.43 0.91 -21.06
C ARG A 574 5.08 -0.05 -22.05
N HIS A 575 4.56 -0.16 -23.27
CA HIS A 575 5.13 -1.01 -24.31
C HIS A 575 6.51 -0.54 -24.77
N ALA A 576 6.73 0.78 -24.79
CA ALA A 576 8.00 1.39 -25.21
C ALA A 576 9.15 1.21 -24.20
N VAL A 577 8.90 0.68 -23.00
CA VAL A 577 9.92 0.55 -21.95
C VAL A 577 9.99 -0.88 -21.44
N SER A 578 11.21 -1.43 -21.37
CA SER A 578 11.44 -2.77 -20.86
C SER A 578 11.15 -2.87 -19.36
N SER A 579 10.38 -3.88 -18.95
CA SER A 579 10.13 -4.16 -17.54
C SER A 579 11.30 -4.89 -16.90
N LEU A 580 11.61 -4.52 -15.66
CA LEU A 580 12.63 -5.16 -14.82
C LEU A 580 12.08 -6.33 -14.00
N ALA A 581 10.84 -6.74 -14.24
CA ALA A 581 10.18 -7.86 -13.59
C ALA A 581 9.31 -8.65 -14.58
N PRO A 582 9.09 -9.96 -14.35
CA PRO A 582 8.12 -10.73 -15.11
C PRO A 582 6.69 -10.24 -14.81
N LEU A 583 5.80 -10.31 -15.80
CA LEU A 583 4.41 -9.86 -15.68
C LEU A 583 3.51 -10.97 -15.10
N TRP A 584 3.15 -10.87 -13.82
CA TRP A 584 2.27 -11.87 -13.17
C TRP A 584 0.76 -11.55 -13.26
N GLY A 585 0.37 -10.38 -13.73
CA GLY A 585 -1.04 -9.95 -13.70
C GLY A 585 -1.56 -9.68 -12.27
N ASN A 586 -2.87 -9.46 -12.14
CA ASN A 586 -3.50 -9.08 -10.87
C ASN A 586 -4.09 -10.29 -10.14
N LEU A 587 -3.37 -10.81 -9.14
CA LEU A 587 -3.80 -11.91 -8.28
C LEU A 587 -4.37 -11.47 -6.92
N GLY A 588 -4.40 -10.18 -6.64
CA GLY A 588 -4.88 -9.64 -5.35
C GLY A 588 -6.29 -10.13 -4.97
N PRO A 589 -7.28 -10.11 -5.88
CA PRO A 589 -8.63 -10.59 -5.59
C PRO A 589 -8.70 -12.07 -5.19
N ALA A 590 -7.79 -12.92 -5.66
CA ALA A 590 -7.79 -14.35 -5.32
C ALA A 590 -7.62 -14.58 -3.80
N SER A 591 -6.92 -13.67 -3.11
CA SER A 591 -6.73 -13.73 -1.66
C SER A 591 -7.91 -13.21 -0.85
N ALA A 592 -8.90 -12.57 -1.47
CA ALA A 592 -10.06 -12.03 -0.77
C ALA A 592 -11.03 -13.14 -0.34
N PHE A 593 -11.84 -12.90 0.70
CA PHE A 593 -12.83 -13.83 1.23
C PHE A 593 -13.77 -14.32 0.13
N VAL A 594 -14.32 -13.38 -0.65
CA VAL A 594 -15.04 -13.60 -1.91
C VAL A 594 -14.28 -12.92 -3.05
N PRO A 595 -13.48 -13.68 -3.84
CA PRO A 595 -12.67 -13.11 -4.92
C PRO A 595 -13.46 -12.33 -5.97
N PHE A 596 -14.66 -12.81 -6.30
CA PHE A 596 -15.57 -12.12 -7.22
C PHE A 596 -15.93 -10.70 -6.74
N LEU A 597 -16.23 -10.52 -5.45
CA LEU A 597 -16.56 -9.20 -4.90
C LEU A 597 -15.37 -8.26 -4.90
N ALA A 598 -14.16 -8.76 -4.64
CA ALA A 598 -12.94 -7.94 -4.70
C ALA A 598 -12.68 -7.46 -6.14
N ALA A 599 -12.80 -8.37 -7.12
CA ALA A 599 -12.66 -8.07 -8.54
C ALA A 599 -13.73 -7.08 -9.05
N ALA A 600 -14.95 -7.13 -8.51
CA ALA A 600 -16.03 -6.23 -8.91
C ALA A 600 -16.00 -4.86 -8.21
N LEU A 601 -15.74 -4.82 -6.90
CA LEU A 601 -15.78 -3.58 -6.11
C LEU A 601 -14.49 -2.76 -6.18
N GLY A 602 -13.33 -3.41 -6.38
CA GLY A 602 -12.04 -2.73 -6.51
C GLY A 602 -12.05 -1.64 -7.61
N PRO A 603 -12.45 -1.96 -8.86
CA PRO A 603 -12.59 -0.99 -9.93
C PRO A 603 -13.51 0.18 -9.59
N LEU A 604 -14.62 -0.08 -8.88
CA LEU A 604 -15.55 0.97 -8.47
C LEU A 604 -14.90 1.97 -7.49
N GLY A 605 -14.10 1.48 -6.54
CA GLY A 605 -13.30 2.34 -5.65
C GLY A 605 -12.26 3.18 -6.41
N SER A 606 -11.55 2.57 -7.36
CA SER A 606 -10.60 3.29 -8.24
C SER A 606 -11.29 4.37 -9.07
N PHE A 607 -12.49 4.08 -9.59
CA PHE A 607 -13.31 5.04 -10.35
C PHE A 607 -13.62 6.29 -9.52
N PHE A 608 -14.18 6.15 -8.31
CA PHE A 608 -14.49 7.31 -7.46
C PHE A 608 -13.24 8.13 -7.13
N THR A 609 -12.16 7.44 -6.77
CA THR A 609 -10.89 8.07 -6.35
C THR A 609 -10.27 8.87 -7.50
N GLN A 610 -10.08 8.25 -8.67
CA GLN A 610 -9.47 8.91 -9.84
C GLN A 610 -10.33 10.07 -10.36
N THR A 611 -11.66 9.90 -10.38
CA THR A 611 -12.59 10.95 -10.83
C THR A 611 -12.49 12.18 -9.95
N LEU A 612 -12.47 12.00 -8.63
CA LEU A 612 -12.40 13.12 -7.68
C LEU A 612 -11.03 13.79 -7.65
N ILE A 613 -9.94 13.03 -7.83
CA ILE A 613 -8.60 13.61 -8.01
C ILE A 613 -8.58 14.51 -9.25
N PHE A 614 -9.04 14.02 -10.40
CA PHE A 614 -9.04 14.81 -11.63
C PHE A 614 -9.96 16.03 -11.54
N LEU A 615 -11.12 15.92 -10.90
CA LEU A 615 -11.99 17.07 -10.66
C LEU A 615 -11.37 18.08 -9.68
N ALA A 616 -10.64 17.64 -8.66
CA ALA A 616 -9.92 18.53 -7.74
C ALA A 616 -8.83 19.32 -8.46
N VAL A 617 -8.04 18.64 -9.31
CA VAL A 617 -7.06 19.30 -10.19
C VAL A 617 -7.76 20.30 -11.09
N LEU A 618 -8.84 19.88 -11.76
CA LEU A 618 -9.59 20.73 -12.68
C LEU A 618 -10.07 22.00 -11.99
N TYR A 619 -10.67 21.87 -10.80
CA TYR A 619 -11.12 22.98 -9.97
C TYR A 619 -9.97 23.96 -9.67
N ALA A 620 -8.78 23.46 -9.33
CA ALA A 620 -7.62 24.30 -9.01
C ALA A 620 -7.07 25.08 -10.22
N VAL A 621 -7.17 24.52 -11.43
CA VAL A 621 -6.54 25.10 -12.64
C VAL A 621 -7.52 25.82 -13.57
N HIS A 622 -8.83 25.64 -13.39
CA HIS A 622 -9.86 26.13 -14.31
C HIS A 622 -9.76 27.63 -14.62
N HIS A 623 -9.40 28.45 -13.62
CA HIS A 623 -9.29 29.90 -13.75
C HIS A 623 -7.87 30.40 -14.12
N ARG A 624 -6.93 29.50 -14.40
CA ARG A 624 -5.53 29.85 -14.69
C ARG A 624 -5.19 29.54 -16.14
N GLU A 625 -4.88 30.56 -16.94
CA GLU A 625 -4.53 30.39 -18.36
C GLU A 625 -3.32 29.46 -18.57
N ARG A 626 -2.32 29.50 -17.68
CA ARG A 626 -1.16 28.60 -17.69
C ARG A 626 -1.40 27.25 -16.98
N GLY A 627 -2.63 27.01 -16.51
CA GLY A 627 -3.00 25.82 -15.73
C GLY A 627 -2.92 24.49 -16.49
N ALA A 628 -2.85 24.55 -17.83
CA ALA A 628 -2.73 23.34 -18.66
C ALA A 628 -1.46 22.53 -18.37
N ALA A 629 -0.32 23.19 -18.10
CA ALA A 629 0.95 22.51 -17.83
C ALA A 629 0.91 21.66 -16.53
N ALA A 630 0.01 21.98 -15.60
CA ALA A 630 -0.17 21.20 -14.37
C ALA A 630 -0.57 19.74 -14.65
N TRP A 631 -1.28 19.47 -15.75
CA TRP A 631 -1.70 18.12 -16.12
C TRP A 631 -0.53 17.19 -16.48
N VAL A 632 0.62 17.74 -16.88
CA VAL A 632 1.85 16.95 -17.08
C VAL A 632 2.34 16.41 -15.73
N PHE A 633 2.39 17.27 -14.71
CA PHE A 633 2.75 16.87 -13.36
C PHE A 633 1.74 15.91 -12.73
N VAL A 634 0.44 16.06 -13.06
CA VAL A 634 -0.59 15.09 -12.64
C VAL A 634 -0.35 13.74 -13.29
N GLY A 635 0.00 13.68 -14.58
CA GLY A 635 0.40 12.43 -15.24
C GLY A 635 1.58 11.76 -14.56
N LEU A 636 2.64 12.52 -14.26
CA LEU A 636 3.80 12.04 -13.50
C LEU A 636 3.42 11.54 -12.11
N ALA A 637 2.58 12.28 -11.38
CA ALA A 637 2.17 11.91 -10.02
C ALA A 637 1.30 10.65 -10.03
N VAL A 638 0.33 10.53 -10.94
CA VAL A 638 -0.55 9.36 -11.05
C VAL A 638 0.25 8.10 -11.40
N VAL A 639 1.09 8.17 -12.43
CA VAL A 639 1.95 7.03 -12.81
C VAL A 639 2.99 6.74 -11.73
N GLY A 640 3.52 7.76 -11.06
CA GLY A 640 4.48 7.62 -9.97
C GLY A 640 3.89 7.07 -8.67
N SER A 641 2.59 7.24 -8.45
CA SER A 641 1.91 6.66 -7.27
C SER A 641 1.70 5.15 -7.38
N SER A 642 1.78 4.60 -8.60
CA SER A 642 1.98 3.16 -8.80
C SER A 642 3.47 2.82 -8.68
N SER A 643 3.80 1.64 -8.15
CA SER A 643 5.19 1.21 -7.90
C SER A 643 6.13 1.48 -9.08
N LEU A 644 7.18 2.26 -8.85
CA LEU A 644 8.13 2.66 -9.89
C LEU A 644 9.23 1.62 -10.09
N GLU A 645 9.31 1.08 -11.30
CA GLU A 645 10.40 0.17 -11.69
C GLU A 645 11.70 0.93 -11.98
N THR A 646 11.63 1.98 -12.80
CA THR A 646 12.77 2.84 -13.15
C THR A 646 12.34 4.30 -13.28
N ILE A 647 13.29 5.21 -13.13
CA ILE A 647 13.05 6.66 -13.32
C ILE A 647 12.73 6.97 -14.79
N ALA A 648 13.41 6.31 -15.73
CA ALA A 648 13.18 6.51 -17.16
C ALA A 648 11.77 6.05 -17.58
N SER A 649 11.35 4.84 -17.16
CA SER A 649 10.00 4.34 -17.43
C SER A 649 8.92 5.24 -16.85
N TRP A 650 9.12 5.70 -15.61
CA TRP A 650 8.23 6.67 -14.98
C TRP A 650 8.11 7.97 -15.76
N LEU A 651 9.23 8.59 -16.15
CA LEU A 651 9.23 9.86 -16.88
C LEU A 651 8.55 9.71 -18.24
N ILE A 652 8.83 8.63 -18.97
CA ILE A 652 8.23 8.38 -20.29
C ILE A 652 6.71 8.17 -20.16
N ILE A 653 6.29 7.23 -19.32
CA ILE A 653 4.87 6.88 -19.16
C ILE A 653 4.09 8.06 -18.55
N GLY A 654 4.65 8.70 -17.52
CA GLY A 654 4.04 9.82 -16.81
C GLY A 654 3.95 11.08 -17.66
N ALA A 655 5.01 11.45 -18.40
CA ALA A 655 4.96 12.59 -19.31
C ALA A 655 4.04 12.34 -20.50
N ALA A 656 4.02 11.14 -21.08
CA ALA A 656 3.09 10.78 -22.15
C ALA A 656 1.64 10.87 -21.69
N THR A 657 1.32 10.25 -20.55
CA THR A 657 -0.02 10.31 -19.93
C THR A 657 -0.41 11.76 -19.60
N GLY A 658 0.52 12.52 -19.02
CA GLY A 658 0.31 13.92 -18.64
C GLY A 658 0.14 14.86 -19.83
N LEU A 659 0.84 14.63 -20.94
CA LEU A 659 0.68 15.38 -22.19
C LEU A 659 -0.71 15.15 -22.78
N VAL A 660 -1.18 13.90 -22.80
CA VAL A 660 -2.54 13.58 -23.26
C VAL A 660 -3.59 14.20 -22.35
N LEU A 661 -3.41 14.15 -21.02
CA LEU A 661 -4.29 14.83 -20.07
C LEU A 661 -4.29 16.36 -20.28
N MET A 662 -3.15 16.97 -20.57
CA MET A 662 -3.06 18.39 -20.89
C MET A 662 -3.84 18.73 -22.18
N ILE A 663 -3.72 17.92 -23.22
CA ILE A 663 -4.46 18.10 -24.47
C ILE A 663 -5.97 17.91 -24.21
N ALA A 664 -6.35 16.85 -23.49
CA ALA A 664 -7.73 16.59 -23.10
C ALA A 664 -8.32 17.73 -22.26
N TYR A 665 -7.54 18.33 -21.36
CA TYR A 665 -7.95 19.52 -20.62
C TYR A 665 -8.22 20.71 -21.55
N ARG A 666 -7.28 21.03 -22.45
CA ARG A 666 -7.41 22.19 -23.36
C ARG A 666 -8.55 22.05 -24.35
N VAL A 667 -8.79 20.83 -24.85
CA VAL A 667 -9.75 20.57 -25.92
C VAL A 667 -11.12 20.20 -25.38
N VAL A 668 -11.19 19.52 -24.23
CA VAL A 668 -12.41 18.89 -23.70
C VAL A 668 -12.73 19.38 -22.29
N PHE A 669 -11.94 19.05 -21.27
CA PHE A 669 -12.37 19.20 -19.86
C PHE A 669 -12.50 20.65 -19.39
N ARG A 670 -11.81 21.61 -20.01
CA ARG A 670 -12.04 23.04 -19.71
C ARG A 670 -13.42 23.53 -20.15
N HIS A 671 -14.03 22.86 -21.13
CA HIS A 671 -15.32 23.19 -21.71
C HIS A 671 -16.44 22.30 -21.16
N HIS A 672 -16.14 21.01 -20.99
CA HIS A 672 -17.08 19.97 -20.57
C HIS A 672 -16.51 19.14 -19.41
N PRO A 673 -16.37 19.73 -18.20
CA PRO A 673 -15.90 19.03 -16.99
C PRO A 673 -16.74 17.79 -16.64
N GLU A 674 -18.02 17.78 -17.02
CA GLU A 674 -18.97 16.68 -16.82
C GLU A 674 -18.56 15.37 -17.51
N LEU A 675 -17.62 15.41 -18.47
CA LEU A 675 -17.15 14.21 -19.18
C LEU A 675 -16.09 13.41 -18.42
N LEU A 676 -15.55 13.94 -17.32
CA LEU A 676 -14.54 13.26 -16.53
C LEU A 676 -15.01 11.91 -15.95
N PRO A 677 -16.20 11.78 -15.34
CA PRO A 677 -16.70 10.47 -14.87
C PRO A 677 -16.77 9.41 -15.97
N ILE A 678 -17.18 9.75 -17.19
CA ILE A 678 -17.23 8.78 -18.30
C ILE A 678 -15.81 8.42 -18.77
N THR A 679 -14.91 9.40 -18.82
CA THR A 679 -13.49 9.20 -19.15
C THR A 679 -12.83 8.22 -18.17
N THR A 680 -12.94 8.49 -16.86
CA THR A 680 -12.32 7.65 -15.81
C THR A 680 -12.95 6.27 -15.73
N ALA A 681 -14.26 6.16 -15.92
CA ALA A 681 -14.93 4.86 -16.03
C ALA A 681 -14.34 4.03 -17.18
N THR A 682 -14.11 4.64 -18.34
CA THR A 682 -13.50 3.97 -19.49
C THR A 682 -12.10 3.45 -19.16
N LEU A 683 -11.26 4.26 -18.49
CA LEU A 683 -9.91 3.85 -18.07
C LEU A 683 -9.94 2.64 -17.13
N VAL A 684 -10.80 2.69 -16.11
CA VAL A 684 -10.95 1.62 -15.12
C VAL A 684 -11.49 0.34 -15.76
N ILE A 685 -12.49 0.46 -16.63
CA ILE A 685 -13.08 -0.68 -17.35
C ILE A 685 -12.05 -1.36 -18.26
N LEU A 686 -11.26 -0.60 -19.02
CA LEU A 686 -10.21 -1.16 -19.87
C LEU A 686 -9.13 -1.89 -19.04
N SER A 687 -8.72 -1.32 -17.90
CA SER A 687 -7.80 -2.00 -17.00
C SER A 687 -8.38 -3.34 -16.51
N GLY A 688 -9.66 -3.35 -16.12
CA GLY A 688 -10.37 -4.57 -15.72
C GLY A 688 -10.47 -5.60 -16.84
N PHE A 689 -10.71 -5.18 -18.08
CA PHE A 689 -10.73 -6.08 -19.23
C PHE A 689 -9.37 -6.69 -19.53
N ARG A 690 -8.28 -5.91 -19.44
CA ARG A 690 -6.92 -6.46 -19.58
C ARG A 690 -6.69 -7.54 -18.52
N ASP A 691 -7.01 -7.25 -17.26
CA ASP A 691 -6.83 -8.20 -16.15
C ASP A 691 -7.73 -9.45 -16.33
N ALA A 692 -8.94 -9.30 -16.89
CA ALA A 692 -9.83 -10.40 -17.23
C ALA A 692 -9.22 -11.33 -18.29
N VAL A 693 -8.65 -10.77 -19.35
CA VAL A 693 -8.03 -11.52 -20.45
C VAL A 693 -6.79 -12.30 -19.98
N GLN A 694 -6.12 -11.85 -18.92
CA GLN A 694 -5.01 -12.59 -18.31
C GLN A 694 -5.47 -13.84 -17.54
N HIS A 695 -6.75 -13.95 -17.16
CA HIS A 695 -7.36 -15.15 -16.54
C HIS A 695 -6.57 -15.76 -15.36
N MET A 696 -5.99 -14.92 -14.49
CA MET A 696 -5.07 -15.38 -13.45
C MET A 696 -5.73 -16.16 -12.29
N TYR A 697 -7.07 -16.08 -12.15
CA TYR A 697 -7.84 -16.80 -11.13
C TYR A 697 -9.29 -17.04 -11.61
N PRO A 698 -10.03 -18.01 -11.06
CA PRO A 698 -11.30 -18.49 -11.64
C PRO A 698 -12.38 -17.42 -11.85
N SER A 699 -12.49 -16.44 -10.94
CA SER A 699 -13.52 -15.38 -10.99
C SER A 699 -13.03 -14.08 -11.63
N ALA A 700 -11.85 -14.07 -12.26
CA ALA A 700 -11.27 -12.86 -12.86
C ALA A 700 -12.19 -12.24 -13.92
N VAL A 701 -12.73 -13.06 -14.83
CA VAL A 701 -13.59 -12.59 -15.93
C VAL A 701 -14.94 -12.13 -15.40
N SER A 702 -15.63 -12.97 -14.64
CA SER A 702 -16.97 -12.65 -14.13
C SER A 702 -16.92 -11.43 -13.19
N GLY A 703 -15.89 -11.36 -12.34
CA GLY A 703 -15.63 -10.22 -11.47
C GLY A 703 -15.34 -8.94 -12.23
N ALA A 704 -14.50 -8.98 -13.28
CA ALA A 704 -14.22 -7.82 -14.12
C ALA A 704 -15.45 -7.33 -14.91
N LEU A 705 -16.27 -8.24 -15.42
CA LEU A 705 -17.54 -7.89 -16.09
C LEU A 705 -18.52 -7.23 -15.12
N ALA A 706 -18.68 -7.78 -13.92
CA ALA A 706 -19.50 -7.17 -12.88
C ALA A 706 -18.96 -5.80 -12.47
N GLY A 707 -17.64 -5.67 -12.30
CA GLY A 707 -16.96 -4.40 -12.03
C GLY A 707 -17.20 -3.37 -13.13
N ALA A 708 -17.17 -3.79 -14.40
CA ALA A 708 -17.45 -2.90 -15.53
C ALA A 708 -18.90 -2.38 -15.52
N VAL A 709 -19.87 -3.24 -15.20
CA VAL A 709 -21.27 -2.85 -15.04
C VAL A 709 -21.46 -1.88 -13.88
N LEU A 710 -20.81 -2.14 -12.73
CA LEU A 710 -20.88 -1.27 -11.55
C LEU A 710 -20.27 0.11 -11.84
N VAL A 711 -19.08 0.14 -12.44
CA VAL A 711 -18.39 1.38 -12.82
C VAL A 711 -19.19 2.15 -13.86
N GLY A 712 -19.70 1.47 -14.90
CA GLY A 712 -20.55 2.09 -15.92
C GLY A 712 -21.83 2.68 -15.34
N SER A 713 -22.48 1.96 -14.42
CA SER A 713 -23.68 2.43 -13.72
C SER A 713 -23.39 3.63 -12.84
N GLY A 714 -22.31 3.60 -12.05
CA GLY A 714 -21.88 4.72 -11.21
C GLY A 714 -21.55 5.97 -12.03
N ALA A 715 -20.84 5.79 -13.14
CA ALA A 715 -20.50 6.87 -14.06
C ALA A 715 -21.74 7.46 -14.75
N TRP A 716 -22.69 6.62 -15.16
CA TRP A 716 -23.95 7.05 -15.75
C TRP A 716 -24.82 7.84 -14.76
N ILE A 717 -24.96 7.35 -13.52
CA ILE A 717 -25.73 8.04 -12.47
C ILE A 717 -25.12 9.42 -12.20
N TRP A 718 -23.79 9.50 -12.07
CA TRP A 718 -23.09 10.76 -11.88
C TRP A 718 -23.30 11.71 -13.06
N PHE A 719 -23.03 11.24 -14.28
CA PHE A 719 -23.14 12.02 -15.50
C PHE A 719 -24.57 12.55 -15.71
N ARG A 720 -25.58 11.70 -15.55
CA ARG A 720 -26.99 12.10 -15.65
C ARG A 720 -27.37 13.12 -14.57
N GLY A 721 -26.83 12.97 -13.35
CA GLY A 721 -27.00 13.93 -12.27
C GLY A 721 -26.48 15.32 -12.60
N SER A 722 -25.35 15.43 -13.32
CA SER A 722 -24.82 16.71 -13.80
C SER A 722 -25.60 17.35 -14.96
N MET A 723 -26.46 16.58 -15.64
CA MET A 723 -27.27 17.07 -16.76
C MET A 723 -28.66 17.60 -16.34
N ARG A 724 -29.13 17.33 -15.12
CA ARG A 724 -30.46 17.76 -14.69
C ARG A 724 -30.48 19.26 -14.39
N GLU A 725 -31.28 20.00 -15.15
CA GLU A 725 -31.75 21.33 -14.78
C GLU A 725 -32.54 21.18 -13.47
N VAL A 726 -32.07 21.83 -12.39
CA VAL A 726 -32.92 22.02 -11.22
C VAL A 726 -33.91 23.12 -11.61
N PRO A 727 -35.23 22.87 -11.53
CA PRO A 727 -36.26 23.81 -11.96
C PRO A 727 -36.20 25.15 -11.22
#